data_AF-A0A812SJV6-F1
#
_entry.id   AF-A0A812SJV6-F1
#
_cell.length_a   1.000
_cell.length_b   1.000
_cell.length_c   1.000
_cell.angle_alpha   90.00
_cell.angle_beta   90.00
_cell.angle_gamma   90.00
#
_symmetry.space_group_name_H-M   'P 1'
#
loop_
_entity.id
_entity.type
_entity.pdbx_description
1 polymer ?
#
loop_
_entity_poly.entity_id
_entity_poly.type
_entity_poly.pdbx_seq_one_letter_code
_entity_poly.pdbx_strand_id
1 'polypeptide(L)'
;MTSSRQWRLKPSQIIFERHFGVHGNCYVVKARLAKQEFPAIFVGAAQLNHVVRFSDLSALKVALIQIVTVLVQAFGKAPLLGGTVTFAMYQNIPAASVLKRCFWIFYVLLTFNSLYPSILFVRPDSRWCRYGAAVMDVVMDLGYMLTYLLAVVNAMSELTLETAVRGNFGDAEELDLSNSISPTFAFPSDILQFLAVYISLAHTCCACRSVERARDLGSLGGVGERFVEPKQSKRPIVDSTVFPARHGRLVLRCLKALYSPILLLVLFLLLRSPDMYPGHSGDFSCFPCRCSGSRWGRRLESCRLAAVLRQSELALTGLHSIAEGAFDPLGCGVRRLSLSGGWFSSLPAKRFRRLSCLDSLGLHRGRLRHLADEAFDGLAKLRLLSLSQNDLSELPTQVLKPLLSLEQLLLGGKRNKDGNAIVMGNRLVSLPNFSQNLWLEVLDVSENQLTTLEDANFAQLHRLRILDLGHNKFLNVPDHAFAGLTSLQTLCLSDNKLPKLPETVFQGLTSLQTLDLGWNKLELPEAVFQGLSSLKTLDLSVNKLEKLPEKVFQPLTSLQTLKLRTHALRKNPWVFQPFYSLQTLKLGTKPPEALFQGLTSLETLDLSSSKLTELPETVFQGLTSLQTLDLGLNKLAELPEAVFQGLSSLKTLDLSMNKLAELPETVFQGLSSLETLDLGSNWGSNKLTELPETVFQGLSSLKTLDLQDYNNLAKLPEKVFQPLTSLQTLKLGINKLTKLPEAVFQGLSSLKTLDLSMNKLAELPETVFQGLSSLETLDFRENKLAELPETVFQGLSSLQTLDLGLNKLVELPETVFQGLSSLKTLDLSMNKLAELPETVFQGLSSLETLDFRENKLAELPETVFQGLSSLQTLDLGLNKLVELPETVFQGLSSLKTLDLSMNKLAELPETVFQGLSSLETLDFRENKLAELPETVFQGLSSLQTLDLGLNKLVELPETVFQGLSSLQTLVLGLNKLAELPEAVFQGLSSLKTLDLGSNKLTDLPETVFQTMKLSGNKLAEQVVHCVEATLSCQNCSCEAS
;
A
#
# COMPACT_ATOMS: atom_id res chain seq x y z
N MET A 1 -21.02 43.55 47.63
CA MET A 1 -20.10 42.90 48.58
C MET A 1 -20.27 41.40 48.39
N THR A 2 -19.42 40.79 47.56
CA THR A 2 -18.26 39.89 47.91
C THR A 2 -18.73 38.45 48.22
N SER A 3 -18.19 37.36 47.68
CA SER A 3 -17.01 37.10 46.84
C SER A 3 -17.01 35.60 46.43
N SER A 4 -16.88 35.28 45.13
CA SER A 4 -15.74 34.61 44.46
C SER A 4 -15.47 33.11 44.71
N ARG A 5 -15.54 32.28 43.65
CA ARG A 5 -14.37 31.84 42.86
C ARG A 5 -14.80 31.04 41.61
N GLN A 6 -14.49 31.59 40.44
CA GLN A 6 -14.40 30.94 39.13
C GLN A 6 -12.95 30.50 38.89
N TRP A 7 -12.73 29.47 38.07
CA TRP A 7 -11.56 29.40 37.19
C TRP A 7 -11.98 28.94 35.79
N ARG A 8 -11.88 29.88 34.83
CA ARG A 8 -11.62 29.65 33.39
C ARG A 8 -10.12 29.59 33.19
N LEU A 9 -9.63 28.97 32.11
CA LEU A 9 -8.46 29.45 31.36
C LEU A 9 -8.46 28.93 29.91
N LYS A 10 -8.03 29.80 29.00
CA LYS A 10 -7.72 29.63 27.57
C LYS A 10 -6.33 30.31 27.33
N PRO A 11 -5.69 30.25 26.14
CA PRO A 11 -4.32 29.75 25.92
C PRO A 11 -3.25 30.84 25.62
N SER A 12 -1.95 30.46 25.60
CA SER A 12 -0.93 30.72 24.52
C SER A 12 0.56 30.80 24.97
N GLN A 13 1.47 30.44 24.03
CA GLN A 13 2.89 30.82 23.82
C GLN A 13 4.10 30.05 24.45
N ILE A 14 4.76 29.29 23.55
CA ILE A 14 6.20 29.11 23.21
C ILE A 14 7.28 29.76 24.11
N ILE A 15 8.30 28.97 24.51
CA ILE A 15 9.72 29.39 24.63
C ILE A 15 10.67 28.25 24.15
N PHE A 16 11.62 28.61 23.28
CA PHE A 16 12.84 27.87 22.91
C PHE A 16 13.98 28.29 23.86
N GLU A 17 14.87 27.39 24.25
CA GLU A 17 16.25 27.77 24.60
C GLU A 17 17.27 26.65 24.29
N ARG A 18 18.24 27.01 23.44
CA ARG A 18 19.57 26.37 23.26
C ARG A 18 20.55 27.09 24.18
N HIS A 19 21.58 26.42 24.69
CA HIS A 19 22.93 27.02 24.83
C HIS A 19 24.05 26.00 24.55
N PHE A 20 25.16 26.54 24.05
CA PHE A 20 26.32 25.94 23.38
C PHE A 20 27.53 25.70 24.31
N GLY A 21 28.47 24.82 23.89
CA GLY A 21 29.92 24.96 24.17
C GLY A 21 30.59 23.86 25.03
N VAL A 22 31.79 23.27 24.80
CA VAL A 22 32.75 23.03 23.69
C VAL A 22 33.88 22.14 24.27
N HIS A 23 34.55 21.34 23.40
CA HIS A 23 35.77 20.48 23.58
C HIS A 23 35.52 19.02 24.08
N GLY A 24 35.99 17.94 23.45
CA GLY A 24 36.83 17.72 22.27
C GLY A 24 37.08 16.21 22.03
N ASN A 25 37.47 15.90 20.78
CA ASN A 25 38.30 14.77 20.33
C ASN A 25 37.75 13.32 20.26
N CYS A 26 37.78 12.83 19.00
CA CYS A 26 38.28 11.53 18.53
C CYS A 26 37.49 10.22 18.78
N TYR A 27 36.93 9.73 17.67
CA TYR A 27 36.65 8.35 17.27
C TYR A 27 37.54 7.25 17.88
N VAL A 28 36.91 6.13 18.29
CA VAL A 28 37.27 4.76 17.84
C VAL A 28 36.00 3.89 17.79
N VAL A 29 35.54 3.62 16.57
CA VAL A 29 34.72 2.43 16.26
C VAL A 29 35.69 1.27 16.06
N LYS A 30 35.68 0.28 16.96
CA LYS A 30 36.25 -1.04 16.69
C LYS A 30 35.12 -2.02 16.40
N ALA A 31 34.79 -2.13 15.11
CA ALA A 31 33.97 -3.21 14.60
C ALA A 31 34.86 -4.42 14.27
N ARG A 32 34.47 -5.57 14.82
CA ARG A 32 34.38 -6.88 14.13
C ARG A 32 35.67 -7.65 13.78
N LEU A 33 35.75 -8.90 14.26
CA LEU A 33 35.40 -10.11 13.48
C LEU A 33 35.78 -11.37 14.29
N ALA A 34 34.79 -12.11 14.81
CA ALA A 34 35.00 -13.48 15.28
C ALA A 34 33.79 -14.35 14.88
N LYS A 35 34.07 -15.24 13.92
CA LYS A 35 33.51 -16.58 13.66
C LYS A 35 32.14 -16.90 14.27
N GLN A 36 31.12 -17.00 13.41
CA GLN A 36 29.97 -17.87 13.65
C GLN A 36 30.27 -19.26 13.09
N GLU A 37 30.27 -20.25 14.00
CA GLU A 37 30.06 -21.66 13.72
C GLU A 37 28.55 -21.94 13.62
N PHE A 38 28.17 -22.75 12.64
CA PHE A 38 26.82 -23.29 12.45
C PHE A 38 26.60 -24.52 13.37
N PRO A 39 25.47 -24.64 14.09
CA PRO A 39 25.02 -25.92 14.63
C PRO A 39 23.71 -26.44 14.00
N ALA A 40 23.60 -27.77 14.06
CA ALA A 40 22.68 -28.68 13.38
C ALA A 40 21.20 -28.56 13.80
N ILE A 41 20.32 -28.80 12.83
CA ILE A 41 19.02 -29.44 13.06
C ILE A 41 19.19 -30.91 12.70
N PHE A 42 18.93 -31.81 13.66
CA PHE A 42 18.05 -32.98 13.56
C PHE A 42 18.25 -33.85 14.82
N VAL A 43 17.16 -34.12 15.55
CA VAL A 43 16.57 -35.46 15.74
C VAL A 43 15.45 -35.35 16.80
N GLY A 44 14.24 -35.70 16.39
CA GLY A 44 13.26 -36.36 17.22
C GLY A 44 12.62 -37.44 16.37
N ALA A 45 13.17 -38.66 16.41
CA ALA A 45 12.55 -39.85 15.83
C ALA A 45 12.69 -41.01 16.84
N ALA A 46 11.64 -41.13 17.64
CA ALA A 46 11.06 -42.30 18.30
C ALA A 46 11.97 -43.35 18.99
N GLN A 47 11.53 -43.76 20.19
CA GLN A 47 11.76 -45.12 20.68
C GLN A 47 11.24 -46.13 19.63
N LEU A 48 12.15 -46.62 18.80
CA LEU A 48 12.01 -47.82 17.99
C LEU A 48 13.09 -48.79 18.46
N ASN A 49 12.70 -49.65 19.41
CA ASN A 49 13.51 -50.78 19.84
C ASN A 49 13.56 -51.82 18.71
N HIS A 50 14.47 -51.67 17.74
CA HIS A 50 15.05 -52.78 17.00
C HIS A 50 16.40 -52.36 16.40
N VAL A 51 17.39 -53.23 16.59
CA VAL A 51 18.80 -53.11 16.19
C VAL A 51 18.96 -52.62 14.74
N VAL A 52 19.45 -51.39 14.55
CA VAL A 52 19.80 -50.81 13.24
C VAL A 52 21.30 -50.95 13.01
N ARG A 53 21.71 -51.50 11.85
CA ARG A 53 23.11 -51.80 11.51
C ARG A 53 23.85 -50.54 11.05
N PHE A 54 25.17 -50.52 11.20
CA PHE A 54 26.09 -49.42 10.83
C PHE A 54 26.02 -48.93 9.36
N SER A 55 25.27 -49.59 8.46
CA SER A 55 25.00 -49.14 7.08
C SER A 55 23.99 -47.99 6.99
N ASP A 56 23.14 -47.78 8.00
CA ASP A 56 21.98 -46.87 7.95
C ASP A 56 22.32 -45.38 8.22
N LEU A 57 23.43 -45.10 8.92
CA LEU A 57 23.90 -43.73 9.18
C LEU A 57 24.28 -42.95 7.91
N SER A 58 24.65 -43.65 6.83
CA SER A 58 25.01 -43.05 5.56
C SER A 58 23.79 -42.56 4.77
N ALA A 59 22.68 -43.30 4.85
CA ALA A 59 21.42 -42.96 4.19
C ALA A 59 20.73 -41.78 4.90
N LEU A 60 20.78 -41.75 6.24
CA LEU A 60 20.21 -40.66 7.05
C LEU A 60 20.89 -39.31 6.76
N LYS A 61 22.23 -39.30 6.65
CA LYS A 61 23.00 -38.08 6.30
C LYS A 61 22.67 -37.56 4.90
N VAL A 62 22.49 -38.46 3.93
CA VAL A 62 22.11 -38.08 2.55
C VAL A 62 20.69 -37.52 2.53
N ALA A 63 19.74 -38.14 3.23
CA ALA A 63 18.37 -37.63 3.33
C ALA A 63 18.30 -36.25 4.01
N LEU A 64 19.08 -36.02 5.06
CA LEU A 64 19.18 -34.73 5.75
C LEU A 64 19.66 -33.62 4.83
N ILE A 65 20.74 -33.90 4.10
CA ILE A 65 21.34 -32.96 3.14
C ILE A 65 20.32 -32.65 2.04
N GLN A 66 19.58 -33.66 1.55
CA GLN A 66 18.52 -33.48 0.56
C GLN A 66 17.40 -32.56 1.05
N ILE A 67 16.91 -32.78 2.28
CA ILE A 67 15.82 -31.99 2.88
C ILE A 67 16.25 -30.53 3.04
N VAL A 68 17.45 -30.28 3.57
CA VAL A 68 18.00 -28.93 3.70
C VAL A 68 18.13 -28.26 2.33
N THR A 69 18.51 -29.01 1.30
CA THR A 69 18.61 -28.50 -0.07
C THR A 69 17.26 -28.12 -0.65
N VAL A 70 16.25 -28.97 -0.50
CA VAL A 70 14.88 -28.71 -0.96
C VAL A 70 14.32 -27.47 -0.26
N LEU A 71 14.53 -27.33 1.06
CA LEU A 71 14.10 -26.16 1.83
C LEU A 71 14.80 -24.88 1.36
N VAL A 72 16.13 -24.91 1.18
CA VAL A 72 16.88 -23.75 0.66
C VAL A 72 16.44 -23.39 -0.76
N GLN A 73 16.13 -24.38 -1.61
CA GLN A 73 15.59 -24.14 -2.96
C GLN A 73 14.16 -23.58 -2.92
N ALA A 74 13.29 -24.06 -2.01
CA ALA A 74 11.93 -23.59 -1.82
C ALA A 74 11.90 -22.13 -1.33
N PHE A 75 12.56 -21.84 -0.21
CA PHE A 75 12.56 -20.52 0.42
C PHE A 75 13.40 -19.50 -0.36
N GLY A 76 14.42 -19.93 -1.09
CA GLY A 76 15.27 -19.05 -1.89
C GLY A 76 14.68 -18.71 -3.27
N LYS A 77 14.10 -19.68 -3.99
CA LYS A 77 13.74 -19.51 -5.41
C LYS A 77 12.24 -19.34 -5.66
N ALA A 78 11.35 -19.85 -4.80
CA ALA A 78 9.91 -19.73 -4.99
C ALA A 78 9.37 -18.30 -4.83
N PRO A 79 9.80 -17.49 -3.83
CA PRO A 79 9.38 -16.09 -3.72
C PRO A 79 9.89 -15.25 -4.89
N LEU A 80 11.08 -15.58 -5.40
CA LEU A 80 11.68 -14.90 -6.55
C LEU A 80 10.85 -15.11 -7.81
N LEU A 81 10.58 -16.37 -8.20
CA LEU A 81 9.76 -16.71 -9.37
C LEU A 81 8.30 -16.27 -9.19
N GLY A 82 7.73 -16.39 -7.98
CA GLY A 82 6.38 -15.94 -7.67
C GLY A 82 6.22 -14.43 -7.81
N GLY A 83 7.13 -13.64 -7.21
CA GLY A 83 7.16 -12.19 -7.37
C GLY A 83 7.32 -11.75 -8.81
N THR A 84 8.13 -12.47 -9.60
CA THR A 84 8.32 -12.18 -11.03
C THR A 84 7.05 -12.45 -11.84
N VAL A 85 6.29 -13.51 -11.53
CA VAL A 85 5.00 -13.84 -12.18
C VAL A 85 3.92 -12.82 -11.81
N THR A 86 3.79 -12.47 -10.52
CA THR A 86 2.82 -11.48 -10.06
C THR A 86 3.08 -10.12 -10.71
N PHE A 87 4.34 -9.71 -10.78
CA PHE A 87 4.75 -8.49 -11.46
C PHE A 87 4.44 -8.53 -12.97
N ALA A 88 4.75 -9.63 -13.66
CA ALA A 88 4.47 -9.78 -15.10
C ALA A 88 2.97 -9.83 -15.43
N MET A 89 2.14 -10.40 -14.55
CA MET A 89 0.67 -10.39 -14.69
C MET A 89 0.10 -9.00 -14.47
N TYR A 90 0.58 -8.28 -13.45
CA TYR A 90 0.13 -6.91 -13.16
C TYR A 90 0.46 -5.95 -14.30
N GLN A 91 1.60 -6.13 -14.96
CA GLN A 91 2.07 -5.31 -16.08
C GLN A 91 1.63 -5.84 -17.46
N ASN A 92 0.78 -6.88 -17.51
CA ASN A 92 0.21 -7.46 -18.72
C ASN A 92 1.25 -7.86 -19.81
N ILE A 93 2.41 -8.36 -19.37
CA ILE A 93 3.55 -8.70 -20.25
C ILE A 93 3.24 -10.02 -20.99
N PRO A 94 3.51 -10.14 -22.32
CA PRO A 94 3.22 -11.35 -23.10
C PRO A 94 3.84 -12.64 -22.53
N ALA A 95 5.07 -12.57 -21.98
CA ALA A 95 5.72 -13.66 -21.28
C ALA A 95 5.07 -14.10 -19.95
N ALA A 96 4.08 -13.37 -19.40
CA ALA A 96 3.41 -13.75 -18.14
C ALA A 96 2.81 -15.16 -18.20
N SER A 97 2.31 -15.56 -19.37
CA SER A 97 1.78 -16.91 -19.59
C SER A 97 2.86 -18.00 -19.58
N VAL A 98 4.09 -17.69 -20.00
CA VAL A 98 5.24 -18.59 -20.01
C VAL A 98 5.88 -18.65 -18.62
N LEU A 99 6.02 -17.50 -17.94
CA LEU A 99 6.52 -17.42 -16.57
C LEU A 99 5.58 -18.12 -15.58
N LYS A 100 4.26 -17.98 -15.75
CA LYS A 100 3.27 -18.75 -14.98
C LYS A 100 3.45 -20.25 -15.17
N ARG A 101 3.67 -20.72 -16.41
CA ARG A 101 3.97 -22.14 -16.67
C ARG A 101 5.29 -22.56 -16.05
N CYS A 102 6.34 -21.75 -16.12
CA CYS A 102 7.63 -22.03 -15.50
C CYS A 102 7.53 -22.11 -13.97
N PHE A 103 6.75 -21.23 -13.34
CA PHE A 103 6.48 -21.26 -11.89
C PHE A 103 5.76 -22.54 -11.48
N TRP A 104 4.72 -22.94 -12.22
CA TRP A 104 4.02 -24.20 -11.92
C TRP A 104 4.88 -25.43 -12.20
N ILE A 105 5.69 -25.44 -13.26
CA ILE A 105 6.66 -26.51 -13.52
C ILE A 105 7.69 -26.57 -12.37
N PHE A 106 8.20 -25.42 -11.91
CA PHE A 106 9.11 -25.33 -10.78
C PHE A 106 8.46 -25.85 -9.50
N TYR A 107 7.22 -25.45 -9.21
CA TYR A 107 6.48 -25.87 -8.02
C TYR A 107 6.21 -27.37 -8.05
N VAL A 108 5.76 -27.92 -9.17
CA VAL A 108 5.55 -29.36 -9.36
C VAL A 108 6.86 -30.12 -9.17
N LEU A 109 7.96 -29.65 -9.78
CA LEU A 109 9.26 -30.26 -9.58
C LEU A 109 9.67 -30.20 -8.09
N LEU A 110 9.48 -29.07 -7.42
CA LEU A 110 9.74 -28.94 -5.98
C LEU A 110 8.90 -29.91 -5.13
N THR A 111 7.62 -30.09 -5.48
CA THR A 111 6.75 -31.06 -4.78
C THR A 111 7.26 -32.49 -4.97
N PHE A 112 7.60 -32.89 -6.20
CA PHE A 112 8.20 -34.20 -6.47
C PHE A 112 9.52 -34.42 -5.73
N ASN A 113 10.36 -33.38 -5.63
CA ASN A 113 11.62 -33.44 -4.90
C ASN A 113 11.42 -33.56 -3.38
N SER A 114 10.31 -33.02 -2.84
CA SER A 114 9.95 -33.14 -1.42
C SER A 114 9.37 -34.51 -1.03
N LEU A 115 8.74 -35.22 -1.97
CA LEU A 115 8.19 -36.58 -1.77
C LEU A 115 9.27 -37.67 -1.77
N TYR A 116 10.41 -37.37 -2.38
CA TYR A 116 11.45 -38.34 -2.68
C TYR A 116 12.26 -38.84 -1.45
N PRO A 117 12.64 -37.99 -0.48
CA PRO A 117 13.29 -38.42 0.78
C PRO A 117 12.46 -39.42 1.57
N SER A 118 11.12 -39.32 1.50
CA SER A 118 10.19 -40.24 2.16
C SER A 118 10.29 -41.65 1.60
N ILE A 119 10.57 -41.81 0.29
CA ILE A 119 10.74 -43.11 -0.36
C ILE A 119 12.08 -43.77 0.04
N LEU A 120 13.13 -42.97 0.26
CA LEU A 120 14.42 -43.43 0.79
C LEU A 120 14.32 -43.87 2.26
N PHE A 121 13.46 -43.23 3.06
CA PHE A 121 13.19 -43.59 4.45
C PHE A 121 12.44 -44.91 4.60
N VAL A 122 11.52 -45.23 3.68
CA VAL A 122 10.71 -46.46 3.73
C VAL A 122 11.52 -47.71 3.31
N ARG A 123 12.54 -47.58 2.44
CA ARG A 123 13.41 -48.70 2.03
C ARG A 123 14.89 -48.30 1.91
N PRO A 124 15.60 -48.05 3.02
CA PRO A 124 16.99 -47.58 3.02
C PRO A 124 17.99 -48.59 2.42
N ASP A 125 17.67 -49.90 2.50
CA ASP A 125 18.55 -50.97 2.01
C ASP A 125 18.49 -51.19 0.48
N SER A 126 17.49 -50.65 -0.20
CA SER A 126 17.30 -50.86 -1.64
C SER A 126 18.35 -50.12 -2.47
N ARG A 127 19.25 -50.86 -3.13
CA ARG A 127 20.21 -50.30 -4.11
C ARG A 127 19.50 -49.59 -5.27
N TRP A 128 18.30 -50.05 -5.63
CA TRP A 128 17.44 -49.42 -6.65
C TRP A 128 16.92 -48.06 -6.23
N CYS A 129 16.51 -47.90 -4.97
CA CYS A 129 16.05 -46.61 -4.45
C CYS A 129 17.20 -45.60 -4.42
N ARG A 130 18.38 -45.98 -3.95
CA ARG A 130 19.57 -45.10 -3.92
C ARG A 130 20.08 -44.67 -5.29
N TYR A 131 20.00 -45.56 -6.29
CA TYR A 131 20.35 -45.20 -7.67
C TYR A 131 19.29 -44.32 -8.32
N GLY A 132 18.00 -44.62 -8.09
CA GLY A 132 16.89 -43.76 -8.47
C GLY A 132 17.01 -42.35 -7.87
N ALA A 133 17.54 -42.24 -6.64
CA ALA A 133 17.78 -40.97 -5.94
C ALA A 133 18.73 -40.08 -6.69
N ALA A 134 19.93 -40.59 -6.93
CA ALA A 134 20.97 -39.83 -7.58
C ALA A 134 20.57 -39.41 -9.01
N VAL A 135 19.78 -40.23 -9.71
CA VAL A 135 19.27 -39.88 -11.05
C VAL A 135 18.18 -38.82 -10.96
N MET A 136 17.23 -38.95 -10.03
CA MET A 136 16.18 -37.95 -9.82
C MET A 136 16.79 -36.62 -9.41
N ASP A 137 17.67 -36.58 -8.41
CA ASP A 137 18.35 -35.34 -7.96
C ASP A 137 19.00 -34.58 -9.10
N VAL A 138 19.71 -35.30 -9.97
CA VAL A 138 20.37 -34.72 -11.13
C VAL A 138 19.37 -34.19 -12.15
N VAL A 139 18.26 -34.90 -12.39
CA VAL A 139 17.19 -34.46 -13.28
C VAL A 139 16.46 -33.23 -12.71
N MET A 140 16.22 -33.21 -11.40
CA MET A 140 15.57 -32.11 -10.69
C MET A 140 16.45 -30.87 -10.68
N ASP A 141 17.73 -30.98 -10.32
CA ASP A 141 18.69 -29.87 -10.34
C ASP A 141 18.89 -29.32 -11.76
N LEU A 142 18.94 -30.18 -12.78
CA LEU A 142 19.00 -29.74 -14.18
C LEU A 142 17.69 -29.04 -14.59
N GLY A 143 16.53 -29.56 -14.16
CA GLY A 143 15.22 -28.96 -14.38
C GLY A 143 15.10 -27.58 -13.73
N TYR A 144 15.57 -27.41 -12.49
CA TYR A 144 15.59 -26.13 -11.79
C TYR A 144 16.53 -25.13 -12.42
N MET A 145 17.73 -25.57 -12.81
CA MET A 145 18.69 -24.71 -13.51
C MET A 145 18.13 -24.26 -14.84
N LEU A 146 17.49 -25.15 -15.61
CA LEU A 146 16.92 -24.83 -16.92
C LEU A 146 15.69 -23.91 -16.82
N THR A 147 14.77 -24.17 -15.88
CA THR A 147 13.61 -23.28 -15.65
C THR A 147 14.04 -21.91 -15.15
N TYR A 148 15.04 -21.85 -14.27
CA TYR A 148 15.60 -20.58 -13.80
C TYR A 148 16.33 -19.82 -14.92
N LEU A 149 17.16 -20.50 -15.71
CA LEU A 149 17.82 -19.86 -16.87
C LEU A 149 16.79 -19.38 -17.90
N LEU A 150 15.75 -20.16 -18.17
CA LEU A 150 14.70 -19.78 -19.12
C LEU A 150 13.88 -18.60 -18.59
N ALA A 151 13.57 -18.57 -17.29
CA ALA A 151 12.90 -17.45 -16.64
C ALA A 151 13.76 -16.18 -16.66
N VAL A 152 15.07 -16.29 -16.36
CA VAL A 152 16.00 -15.16 -16.41
C VAL A 152 16.22 -14.69 -17.85
N VAL A 153 16.39 -15.59 -18.81
CA VAL A 153 16.59 -15.23 -20.23
C VAL A 153 15.33 -14.58 -20.81
N ASN A 154 14.12 -15.12 -20.54
CA ASN A 154 12.87 -14.50 -20.99
C ASN A 154 12.57 -13.18 -20.26
N ALA A 155 12.87 -13.10 -18.95
CA ALA A 155 12.75 -11.86 -18.20
C ALA A 155 13.72 -10.80 -18.71
N MET A 156 14.96 -11.18 -19.04
CA MET A 156 15.98 -10.28 -19.59
C MET A 156 15.74 -9.93 -21.07
N SER A 157 15.00 -10.75 -21.83
CA SER A 157 14.67 -10.49 -23.24
C SER A 157 13.40 -9.67 -23.44
N GLU A 158 12.41 -9.77 -22.53
CA GLU A 158 11.10 -9.10 -22.67
C GLU A 158 10.84 -7.95 -21.68
N LEU A 159 11.55 -7.83 -20.55
CA LEU A 159 11.43 -6.64 -19.69
C LEU A 159 12.30 -5.49 -20.20
N THR A 160 11.79 -4.78 -21.20
CA THR A 160 12.07 -3.36 -21.34
C THR A 160 11.40 -2.62 -20.18
N LEU A 161 12.20 -1.92 -19.37
CA LEU A 161 11.87 -1.15 -18.16
C LEU A 161 10.88 0.04 -18.40
N GLU A 162 9.96 -0.03 -19.35
CA GLU A 162 9.06 1.09 -19.70
C GLU A 162 8.06 1.45 -18.59
N THR A 163 7.55 0.48 -17.82
CA THR A 163 6.50 0.75 -16.81
C THR A 163 7.05 1.29 -15.49
N ALA A 164 8.32 0.99 -15.19
CA ALA A 164 9.05 1.52 -14.04
C ALA A 164 9.51 2.96 -14.20
N VAL A 165 9.83 3.30 -15.44
CA VAL A 165 10.24 4.64 -15.80
C VAL A 165 9.04 5.55 -15.97
N ARG A 166 7.90 5.08 -16.50
CA ARG A 166 6.69 5.93 -16.62
C ARG A 166 6.25 6.55 -15.28
N GLY A 167 6.34 5.82 -14.16
CA GLY A 167 6.01 6.35 -12.82
C GLY A 167 7.00 7.39 -12.26
N ASN A 168 8.29 7.34 -12.65
CA ASN A 168 9.33 8.28 -12.17
C ASN A 168 9.65 9.41 -13.16
N PHE A 169 9.21 9.29 -14.41
CA PHE A 169 9.52 10.22 -15.50
C PHE A 169 8.28 10.88 -16.13
N GLY A 170 7.06 10.49 -15.74
CA GLY A 170 5.80 11.15 -16.12
C GLY A 170 5.38 10.89 -17.57
N ASP A 171 4.13 10.48 -17.79
CA ASP A 171 3.48 10.59 -19.09
C ASP A 171 3.04 12.04 -19.30
N ALA A 172 3.28 12.59 -20.50
CA ALA A 172 3.12 14.00 -20.83
C ALA A 172 1.67 14.53 -20.83
N GLU A 173 0.67 13.71 -20.50
CA GLU A 173 -0.75 14.11 -20.54
C GLU A 173 -1.45 14.15 -19.17
N GLU A 174 -0.92 13.50 -18.12
CA GLU A 174 -1.41 13.66 -16.74
C GLU A 174 -0.24 13.43 -15.76
N LEU A 175 0.36 14.53 -15.29
CA LEU A 175 1.44 14.53 -14.30
C LEU A 175 0.91 14.05 -12.94
N ASP A 176 0.88 12.73 -12.70
CA ASP A 176 0.66 12.14 -11.38
C ASP A 176 1.91 11.54 -10.71
N LEU A 177 2.71 12.42 -10.10
CA LEU A 177 3.95 12.12 -9.34
C LEU A 177 3.71 11.43 -7.97
N SER A 178 2.55 10.83 -7.74
CA SER A 178 2.16 10.23 -6.45
C SER A 178 2.52 8.73 -6.31
N ASN A 179 2.85 8.02 -7.38
CA ASN A 179 3.06 6.57 -7.33
C ASN A 179 4.47 6.17 -6.86
N SER A 180 4.56 5.89 -5.56
CA SER A 180 5.71 5.29 -4.88
C SER A 180 5.80 3.77 -5.11
N ILE A 181 6.12 3.32 -6.33
CA ILE A 181 6.48 1.91 -6.56
C ILE A 181 7.76 1.86 -7.38
N SER A 182 8.88 1.58 -6.71
CA SER A 182 10.18 1.28 -7.32
C SER A 182 10.16 -0.12 -7.92
N PRO A 183 10.34 -0.30 -9.24
CA PRO A 183 10.48 -1.63 -9.82
C PRO A 183 11.96 -1.96 -9.84
N THR A 184 12.47 -2.24 -8.65
CA THR A 184 13.75 -2.93 -8.56
C THR A 184 13.43 -4.40 -8.80
N PHE A 185 13.90 -4.94 -9.92
CA PHE A 185 14.16 -6.38 -10.02
C PHE A 185 14.91 -6.77 -8.75
N ALA A 186 14.28 -7.54 -7.86
CA ALA A 186 14.95 -8.13 -6.73
C ALA A 186 15.89 -9.23 -7.27
N PHE A 187 17.05 -8.83 -7.77
CA PHE A 187 18.22 -9.66 -7.55
C PHE A 187 18.41 -9.78 -6.03
N PRO A 188 18.82 -10.95 -5.52
CA PRO A 188 18.81 -11.31 -4.12
C PRO A 188 19.09 -10.15 -3.16
N SER A 189 18.04 -9.59 -2.54
CA SER A 189 18.21 -8.65 -1.44
C SER A 189 18.64 -9.35 -0.15
N ASP A 190 18.69 -10.70 -0.17
CA ASP A 190 19.00 -11.55 0.97
C ASP A 190 20.10 -12.57 0.67
N ILE A 191 21.00 -12.75 1.64
CA ILE A 191 22.08 -13.76 1.65
C ILE A 191 21.56 -15.17 1.35
N LEU A 192 20.35 -15.51 1.80
CA LEU A 192 19.70 -16.81 1.59
C LEU A 192 19.45 -17.13 0.11
N GLN A 193 19.05 -16.12 -0.67
CA GLN A 193 18.75 -16.30 -2.09
C GLN A 193 20.05 -16.49 -2.90
N PHE A 194 21.17 -15.88 -2.48
CA PHE A 194 22.50 -16.15 -3.03
C PHE A 194 23.04 -17.53 -2.63
N LEU A 195 22.85 -17.91 -1.35
CA LEU A 195 23.27 -19.21 -0.81
C LEU A 195 22.55 -20.36 -1.54
N ALA A 196 21.29 -20.17 -1.91
CA ALA A 196 20.50 -21.16 -2.63
C ALA A 196 21.02 -21.48 -4.04
N VAL A 197 21.55 -20.48 -4.76
CA VAL A 197 22.18 -20.70 -6.08
C VAL A 197 23.53 -21.42 -5.92
N TYR A 198 24.31 -21.05 -4.91
CA TYR A 198 25.62 -21.63 -4.64
C TYR A 198 25.53 -23.09 -4.15
N ILE A 199 24.56 -23.39 -3.27
CA ILE A 199 24.29 -24.74 -2.76
C ILE A 199 23.79 -25.66 -3.88
N SER A 200 22.95 -25.18 -4.80
CA SER A 200 22.55 -25.96 -5.99
C SER A 200 23.77 -26.37 -6.83
N LEU A 201 24.72 -25.47 -7.09
CA LEU A 201 25.94 -25.81 -7.85
C LEU A 201 26.84 -26.84 -7.12
N ALA A 202 26.99 -26.69 -5.80
CA ALA A 202 27.79 -27.57 -4.97
C ALA A 202 27.17 -28.99 -4.89
N HIS A 203 25.84 -29.09 -4.79
CA HIS A 203 25.16 -30.37 -4.74
C HIS A 203 25.22 -31.15 -6.03
N THR A 204 25.07 -30.49 -7.18
CA THR A 204 25.17 -31.23 -8.44
C THR A 204 26.59 -31.76 -8.70
N CYS A 205 27.63 -31.07 -8.23
CA CYS A 205 29.00 -31.59 -8.24
C CYS A 205 29.19 -32.81 -7.31
N CYS A 206 28.57 -32.79 -6.13
CA CYS A 206 28.57 -33.93 -5.20
C CYS A 206 27.78 -35.13 -5.73
N ALA A 207 26.61 -34.91 -6.34
CA ALA A 207 25.79 -35.95 -6.96
C ALA A 207 26.53 -36.64 -8.12
N CYS A 208 27.22 -35.86 -8.97
CA CYS A 208 28.06 -36.41 -10.05
C CYS A 208 29.20 -37.30 -9.51
N ARG A 209 29.85 -36.91 -8.41
CA ARG A 209 30.89 -37.72 -7.74
C ARG A 209 30.33 -38.98 -7.06
N SER A 210 29.11 -38.93 -6.52
CA SER A 210 28.44 -40.10 -5.92
C SER A 210 28.06 -41.14 -6.97
N VAL A 211 27.64 -40.71 -8.17
CA VAL A 211 27.41 -41.61 -9.32
C VAL A 211 28.73 -42.22 -9.82
N GLU A 212 29.84 -41.49 -9.80
CA GLU A 212 31.17 -42.05 -10.08
C GLU A 212 31.62 -43.09 -9.03
N ARG A 213 31.42 -42.84 -7.73
CA ARG A 213 31.78 -43.82 -6.68
C ARG A 213 30.91 -45.08 -6.68
N ALA A 214 29.64 -44.98 -7.06
CA ALA A 214 28.77 -46.15 -7.22
C ALA A 214 29.23 -47.09 -8.35
N ARG A 215 29.99 -46.58 -9.32
CA ARG A 215 30.67 -47.39 -10.36
C ARG A 215 31.88 -48.14 -9.81
N ASP A 216 32.67 -47.51 -8.94
CA ASP A 216 33.89 -48.11 -8.37
C ASP A 216 33.58 -49.21 -7.34
N LEU A 217 32.49 -49.07 -6.57
CA LEU A 217 31.99 -50.08 -5.63
C LEU A 217 31.34 -51.30 -6.31
N GLY A 218 31.05 -51.22 -7.61
CA GLY A 218 30.70 -52.38 -8.44
C GLY A 218 31.91 -53.17 -8.96
N SER A 219 33.13 -52.69 -8.71
CA SER A 219 34.39 -53.29 -9.19
C SER A 219 35.26 -53.93 -8.10
N LEU A 220 34.84 -53.87 -6.83
CA LEU A 220 35.56 -54.47 -5.70
C LEU A 220 34.82 -55.71 -5.18
N GLY A 221 34.81 -56.74 -6.02
CA GLY A 221 34.51 -58.12 -5.66
C GLY A 221 35.64 -59.02 -6.15
N GLY A 222 36.68 -59.16 -5.31
CA GLY A 222 37.70 -60.22 -5.46
C GLY A 222 39.15 -59.73 -5.42
N VAL A 223 39.75 -59.73 -4.21
CA VAL A 223 41.00 -60.42 -3.77
C VAL A 223 41.08 -60.12 -2.26
N GLY A 224 41.19 -61.03 -1.29
CA GLY A 224 41.25 -62.48 -1.22
C GLY A 224 41.65 -62.82 0.23
N GLU A 225 41.15 -63.92 0.81
CA GLU A 225 41.88 -64.74 1.78
C GLU A 225 41.12 -66.04 2.05
N ARG A 226 41.90 -67.14 2.12
CA ARG A 226 41.49 -68.55 2.09
C ARG A 226 41.31 -69.13 3.50
N PHE A 227 40.73 -70.35 3.51
CA PHE A 227 40.74 -71.42 4.53
C PHE A 227 39.51 -71.44 5.46
N VAL A 228 38.72 -72.51 5.69
CA VAL A 228 38.70 -73.97 5.38
C VAL A 228 37.22 -74.46 5.46
N GLU A 229 36.83 -75.43 4.63
CA GLU A 229 35.55 -76.20 4.65
C GLU A 229 35.51 -77.26 5.79
N PRO A 230 34.36 -77.82 6.27
CA PRO A 230 33.33 -78.42 5.41
C PRO A 230 31.85 -78.56 5.91
N LYS A 231 30.99 -78.99 4.97
CA LYS A 231 29.79 -79.87 5.07
C LYS A 231 28.38 -79.31 5.39
N GLN A 232 27.55 -79.42 4.34
CA GLN A 232 26.16 -79.95 4.27
C GLN A 232 25.04 -79.17 5.01
N SER A 233 23.82 -78.98 4.49
CA SER A 233 23.15 -79.29 3.23
C SER A 233 21.71 -78.71 3.27
N LYS A 234 21.10 -78.52 2.09
CA LYS A 234 19.66 -78.30 1.76
C LYS A 234 19.14 -76.86 1.58
N ARG A 235 19.36 -76.31 0.36
CA ARG A 235 18.40 -75.99 -0.74
C ARG A 235 16.92 -75.61 -0.38
N PRO A 236 16.15 -74.95 -1.29
CA PRO A 236 16.31 -73.66 -2.02
C PRO A 236 14.97 -72.87 -2.12
N ILE A 237 14.84 -71.91 -3.08
CA ILE A 237 13.65 -71.14 -3.61
C ILE A 237 13.71 -69.63 -3.22
N VAL A 238 13.75 -68.60 -4.09
CA VAL A 238 13.78 -68.40 -5.57
C VAL A 238 14.49 -67.06 -5.87
N ASP A 239 15.13 -67.03 -7.04
CA ASP A 239 16.11 -66.06 -7.57
C ASP A 239 15.64 -64.62 -7.85
N SER A 240 16.59 -63.72 -7.60
CA SER A 240 16.72 -62.35 -8.08
C SER A 240 17.35 -62.31 -9.49
N THR A 241 16.72 -61.63 -10.45
CA THR A 241 17.34 -61.33 -11.75
C THR A 241 17.89 -59.90 -11.87
N VAL A 242 19.09 -59.89 -12.43
CA VAL A 242 20.05 -58.84 -12.74
C VAL A 242 19.52 -57.77 -13.70
N PHE A 243 19.96 -56.53 -13.51
CA PHE A 243 19.74 -55.40 -14.45
C PHE A 243 21.08 -54.97 -15.09
N PRO A 244 21.10 -54.54 -16.37
CA PRO A 244 22.32 -54.55 -17.18
C PRO A 244 23.09 -53.20 -17.18
N ALA A 245 24.41 -53.28 -16.99
CA ALA A 245 25.40 -52.18 -16.92
C ALA A 245 25.62 -51.35 -18.22
N ARG A 246 24.62 -51.25 -19.13
CA ARG A 246 24.70 -50.46 -20.37
C ARG A 246 24.05 -49.07 -20.26
N HIS A 247 22.99 -48.89 -19.47
CA HIS A 247 22.27 -47.60 -19.39
C HIS A 247 23.00 -46.52 -18.57
N GLY A 248 23.71 -46.89 -17.49
CA GLY A 248 24.48 -45.92 -16.67
C GLY A 248 25.64 -45.25 -17.41
N ARG A 249 26.20 -45.90 -18.45
CA ARG A 249 27.29 -45.33 -19.28
C ARG A 249 26.83 -44.20 -20.19
N LEU A 250 25.57 -44.22 -20.64
CA LEU A 250 25.01 -43.19 -21.53
C LEU A 250 24.68 -41.92 -20.72
N VAL A 251 24.04 -42.09 -19.56
CA VAL A 251 23.67 -41.00 -18.64
C VAL A 251 24.90 -40.24 -18.15
N LEU A 252 25.98 -40.94 -17.79
CA LEU A 252 27.22 -40.30 -17.31
C LEU A 252 27.97 -39.54 -18.42
N ARG A 253 27.90 -40.01 -19.68
CA ARG A 253 28.48 -39.29 -20.84
C ARG A 253 27.69 -38.02 -21.17
N CYS A 254 26.36 -38.08 -21.12
CA CYS A 254 25.51 -36.90 -21.31
C CYS A 254 25.72 -35.86 -20.21
N LEU A 255 25.85 -36.29 -18.94
CA LEU A 255 26.10 -35.38 -17.81
C LEU A 255 27.46 -34.70 -17.89
N LYS A 256 28.52 -35.42 -18.26
CA LYS A 256 29.86 -34.81 -18.45
C LYS A 256 29.93 -33.87 -19.65
N ALA A 257 29.20 -34.16 -20.73
CA ALA A 257 29.18 -33.33 -21.93
C ALA A 257 28.41 -32.00 -21.75
N LEU A 258 27.36 -31.97 -20.91
CA LEU A 258 26.56 -30.78 -20.64
C LEU A 258 27.14 -29.88 -19.53
N TYR A 259 27.75 -30.46 -18.48
CA TYR A 259 28.16 -29.69 -17.30
C TYR A 259 29.48 -28.94 -17.43
N SER A 260 30.48 -29.52 -18.13
CA SER A 260 31.83 -28.96 -18.11
C SER A 260 31.97 -27.58 -18.78
N PRO A 261 31.30 -27.28 -19.92
CA PRO A 261 31.48 -25.98 -20.58
C PRO A 261 30.72 -24.85 -19.87
N ILE A 262 29.50 -25.11 -19.40
CA ILE A 262 28.60 -24.11 -18.82
C ILE A 262 29.05 -23.70 -17.41
N LEU A 263 29.46 -24.67 -16.59
CA LEU A 263 29.97 -24.42 -15.25
C LEU A 263 31.30 -23.67 -15.29
N LEU A 264 32.21 -24.05 -16.21
CA LEU A 264 33.47 -23.31 -16.42
C LEU A 264 33.22 -21.90 -16.95
N LEU A 265 32.25 -21.68 -17.83
CA LEU A 265 31.90 -20.35 -18.30
C LEU A 265 31.38 -19.46 -17.15
N VAL A 266 30.49 -19.99 -16.30
CA VAL A 266 29.92 -19.26 -15.15
C VAL A 266 30.96 -19.00 -14.06
N LEU A 267 31.79 -19.99 -13.70
CA LEU A 267 32.89 -19.80 -12.75
C LEU A 267 33.98 -18.89 -13.31
N PHE A 268 34.28 -18.96 -14.61
CA PHE A 268 35.23 -18.06 -15.25
C PHE A 268 34.71 -16.63 -15.33
N LEU A 269 33.40 -16.42 -15.47
CA LEU A 269 32.76 -15.10 -15.38
C LEU A 269 32.71 -14.57 -13.93
N LEU A 270 32.50 -15.43 -12.94
CA LEU A 270 32.43 -15.07 -11.52
C LEU A 270 33.81 -14.82 -10.89
N LEU A 271 34.83 -15.65 -11.19
CA LEU A 271 36.16 -15.56 -10.59
C LEU A 271 37.07 -14.49 -11.20
N ARG A 272 36.73 -13.94 -12.38
CA ARG A 272 37.53 -12.89 -13.05
C ARG A 272 37.05 -11.46 -12.77
N SER A 273 35.99 -11.27 -11.98
CA SER A 273 35.46 -9.95 -11.66
C SER A 273 35.94 -9.47 -10.27
N PRO A 274 36.98 -8.65 -10.18
CA PRO A 274 37.41 -8.04 -8.91
C PRO A 274 36.40 -7.02 -8.34
N ASP A 275 35.25 -6.81 -9.00
CA ASP A 275 34.31 -5.72 -8.71
C ASP A 275 32.98 -6.18 -8.08
N MET A 276 32.82 -7.48 -7.78
CA MET A 276 31.54 -8.11 -7.44
C MET A 276 31.23 -8.27 -5.94
N TYR A 277 31.82 -7.47 -5.04
CA TYR A 277 31.38 -7.41 -3.63
C TYR A 277 31.66 -6.05 -2.96
N PRO A 278 30.65 -5.32 -2.45
CA PRO A 278 30.85 -4.36 -1.37
C PRO A 278 30.92 -5.12 -0.05
N GLY A 279 32.08 -5.14 0.60
CA GLY A 279 32.33 -5.86 1.85
C GLY A 279 31.63 -5.31 3.10
N HIS A 280 30.71 -4.35 3.01
CA HIS A 280 30.10 -3.75 4.19
C HIS A 280 28.61 -3.44 4.00
N SER A 281 27.79 -4.15 4.79
CA SER A 281 26.34 -4.02 5.01
C SER A 281 25.41 -4.53 3.89
N GLY A 282 24.42 -5.35 4.28
CA GLY A 282 23.40 -5.97 3.40
C GLY A 282 22.38 -4.95 2.88
N ASP A 283 22.86 -3.97 2.12
CA ASP A 283 22.08 -2.87 1.58
C ASP A 283 22.29 -2.83 0.06
N PHE A 284 21.33 -3.38 -0.69
CA PHE A 284 21.39 -3.57 -2.15
C PHE A 284 20.93 -2.35 -2.94
N SER A 285 20.65 -1.23 -2.29
CA SER A 285 20.17 0.02 -2.90
C SER A 285 21.08 0.61 -3.99
N CYS A 286 22.36 0.22 -4.04
CA CYS A 286 23.28 0.60 -5.11
C CYS A 286 23.48 -0.46 -6.20
N PHE A 287 22.96 -1.68 -6.02
CA PHE A 287 23.10 -2.76 -7.02
C PHE A 287 22.34 -2.39 -8.30
N PRO A 288 22.87 -2.65 -9.51
CA PRO A 288 24.10 -3.39 -9.86
C PRO A 288 25.40 -2.57 -9.87
N CYS A 289 25.43 -1.38 -9.27
CA CYS A 289 26.65 -0.61 -9.06
C CYS A 289 27.30 -0.85 -7.68
N ARG A 290 28.55 -0.42 -7.53
CA ARG A 290 29.33 -0.47 -6.29
C ARG A 290 29.29 0.88 -5.60
N CYS A 291 28.91 0.89 -4.31
CA CYS A 291 29.00 2.04 -3.44
C CYS A 291 29.91 1.77 -2.23
N SER A 292 30.46 2.83 -1.65
CA SER A 292 31.19 2.85 -0.38
C SER A 292 30.46 3.73 0.64
N GLY A 293 30.71 3.50 1.94
CA GLY A 293 30.15 4.31 3.04
C GLY A 293 29.04 3.62 3.85
N SER A 294 28.59 4.28 4.92
CA SER A 294 27.54 3.78 5.81
C SER A 294 26.13 4.19 5.34
N ARG A 295 25.08 3.71 6.03
CA ARG A 295 23.67 4.07 5.74
C ARG A 295 23.40 5.57 5.73
N TRP A 296 24.25 6.38 6.37
CA TRP A 296 24.13 7.84 6.50
C TRP A 296 25.01 8.64 5.53
N GLY A 297 25.71 8.00 4.59
CA GLY A 297 26.63 8.68 3.69
C GLY A 297 27.19 7.77 2.61
N ARG A 298 26.38 7.44 1.59
CA ARG A 298 26.78 6.56 0.49
C ARG A 298 27.45 7.31 -0.65
N ARG A 299 28.58 6.78 -1.11
CA ARG A 299 29.33 7.26 -2.27
C ARG A 299 29.31 6.22 -3.38
N LEU A 300 28.89 6.60 -4.58
CA LEU A 300 28.94 5.73 -5.75
C LEU A 300 30.40 5.61 -6.23
N GLU A 301 30.94 4.40 -6.28
CA GLU A 301 32.33 4.12 -6.68
C GLU A 301 32.45 3.68 -8.14
N SER A 302 31.61 2.75 -8.60
CA SER A 302 31.68 2.25 -9.98
C SER A 302 30.43 1.50 -10.41
N CYS A 303 30.00 1.68 -11.66
CA CYS A 303 28.91 0.93 -12.29
C CYS A 303 29.39 -0.11 -13.33
N ARG A 304 30.61 -0.65 -13.17
CA ARG A 304 31.17 -1.62 -14.14
C ARG A 304 30.33 -2.88 -14.30
N LEU A 305 29.76 -3.42 -13.21
CA LEU A 305 28.91 -4.61 -13.29
C LEU A 305 27.63 -4.32 -14.09
N ALA A 306 26.98 -3.17 -13.84
CA ALA A 306 25.84 -2.71 -14.64
C ALA A 306 26.18 -2.62 -16.14
N ALA A 307 27.39 -2.18 -16.49
CA ALA A 307 27.86 -2.12 -17.87
C ALA A 307 28.05 -3.52 -18.49
N VAL A 308 28.63 -4.47 -17.74
CA VAL A 308 28.77 -5.87 -18.17
C VAL A 308 27.41 -6.51 -18.39
N LEU A 309 26.44 -6.20 -17.55
CA LEU A 309 25.05 -6.67 -17.66
C LEU A 309 24.26 -5.97 -18.77
N ARG A 310 24.84 -4.98 -19.47
CA ARG A 310 24.20 -4.19 -20.54
C ARG A 310 22.86 -3.58 -20.13
N GLN A 311 22.77 -3.10 -18.89
CA GLN A 311 21.56 -2.44 -18.40
C GLN A 311 21.33 -1.15 -19.18
N SER A 312 20.19 -1.02 -19.86
CA SER A 312 19.79 0.21 -20.55
C SER A 312 19.21 1.25 -19.62
N GLU A 313 18.84 0.86 -18.40
CA GLU A 313 18.09 1.70 -17.47
C GLU A 313 18.55 1.44 -16.04
N LEU A 314 18.74 2.49 -15.26
CA LEU A 314 19.35 2.42 -13.95
C LEU A 314 18.68 3.39 -12.98
N ALA A 315 18.30 2.91 -11.80
CA ALA A 315 17.77 3.75 -10.72
C ALA A 315 18.59 3.51 -9.44
N LEU A 316 19.17 4.57 -8.87
CA LEU A 316 19.98 4.53 -7.66
C LEU A 316 19.44 5.56 -6.67
N THR A 317 19.27 5.16 -5.40
CA THR A 317 18.68 6.04 -4.37
C THR A 317 19.57 6.15 -3.13
N GLY A 318 19.41 7.22 -2.36
CA GLY A 318 20.16 7.45 -1.11
C GLY A 318 21.65 7.76 -1.29
N LEU A 319 22.06 8.15 -2.49
CA LEU A 319 23.43 8.57 -2.79
C LEU A 319 23.72 9.97 -2.24
N HIS A 320 24.90 10.16 -1.66
CA HIS A 320 25.39 11.45 -1.16
C HIS A 320 26.48 12.05 -2.06
N SER A 321 27.27 11.20 -2.72
CA SER A 321 28.32 11.64 -3.63
C SER A 321 28.58 10.62 -4.74
N ILE A 322 29.18 11.09 -5.83
CA ILE A 322 29.53 10.28 -7.01
C ILE A 322 31.04 10.41 -7.22
N ALA A 323 31.75 9.29 -7.20
CA ALA A 323 33.16 9.25 -7.52
C ALA A 323 33.40 9.62 -8.99
N GLU A 324 34.57 10.17 -9.28
CA GLU A 324 34.96 10.47 -10.65
C GLU A 324 35.04 9.20 -11.49
N GLY A 325 34.44 9.23 -12.68
CA GLY A 325 34.40 8.09 -13.59
C GLY A 325 33.55 6.91 -13.11
N ALA A 326 32.73 7.07 -12.06
CA ALA A 326 31.88 5.99 -11.56
C ALA A 326 30.94 5.41 -12.66
N PHE A 327 30.45 6.29 -13.54
CA PHE A 327 29.59 5.92 -14.67
C PHE A 327 30.35 5.64 -15.97
N ASP A 328 31.66 5.87 -16.03
CA ASP A 328 32.46 5.69 -17.26
C ASP A 328 32.33 4.29 -17.88
N PRO A 329 32.27 3.19 -17.11
CA PRO A 329 32.08 1.87 -17.69
C PRO A 329 30.79 1.69 -18.48
N LEU A 330 29.72 2.44 -18.15
CA LEU A 330 28.40 2.31 -18.78
C LEU A 330 28.42 2.79 -20.23
N GLY A 331 29.21 3.82 -20.54
CA GLY A 331 29.32 4.38 -21.88
C GLY A 331 27.96 4.71 -22.51
N CYS A 332 27.75 4.26 -23.75
CA CYS A 332 26.49 4.36 -24.49
C CYS A 332 25.45 3.27 -24.12
N GLY A 333 25.76 2.41 -23.15
CA GLY A 333 24.88 1.29 -22.77
C GLY A 333 23.60 1.71 -22.07
N VAL A 334 23.61 2.84 -21.35
CA VAL A 334 22.47 3.33 -20.55
C VAL A 334 21.74 4.46 -21.27
N ARG A 335 20.42 4.33 -21.37
CA ARG A 335 19.47 5.32 -21.90
C ARG A 335 18.68 6.06 -20.82
N ARG A 336 18.37 5.44 -19.67
CA ARG A 336 17.61 6.12 -18.60
C ARG A 336 18.32 5.98 -17.26
N LEU A 337 18.51 7.08 -16.54
CA LEU A 337 19.19 7.11 -15.25
C LEU A 337 18.37 7.93 -14.25
N SER A 338 17.97 7.34 -13.13
CA SER A 338 17.37 8.05 -12.01
C SER A 338 18.31 7.99 -10.79
N LEU A 339 18.64 9.14 -10.23
CA LEU A 339 19.40 9.31 -9.00
C LEU A 339 18.54 9.98 -7.91
N SER A 340 17.23 9.75 -7.95
CA SER A 340 16.28 10.45 -7.10
C SER A 340 16.36 10.04 -5.63
N GLY A 341 15.90 10.93 -4.74
CA GLY A 341 16.00 10.71 -3.29
C GLY A 341 17.44 10.67 -2.77
N GLY A 342 18.39 11.20 -3.55
CA GLY A 342 19.75 11.45 -3.12
C GLY A 342 19.84 12.58 -2.10
N TRP A 343 20.99 12.67 -1.42
CA TRP A 343 21.34 13.74 -0.49
C TRP A 343 22.56 14.48 -1.04
N PHE A 344 22.48 14.87 -2.31
CA PHE A 344 23.54 15.58 -3.00
C PHE A 344 23.42 17.07 -2.64
N SER A 345 24.31 17.60 -1.80
CA SER A 345 24.35 19.06 -1.60
C SER A 345 24.81 19.80 -2.86
N SER A 346 25.65 19.16 -3.67
CA SER A 346 26.21 19.72 -4.90
C SER A 346 26.53 18.63 -5.92
N LEU A 347 26.36 18.92 -7.22
CA LEU A 347 26.74 18.02 -8.31
C LEU A 347 28.08 18.46 -8.94
N PRO A 348 29.16 17.67 -8.83
CA PRO A 348 30.47 18.01 -9.39
C PRO A 348 30.51 17.93 -10.92
N ALA A 349 31.48 18.60 -11.53
CA ALA A 349 31.74 18.56 -12.96
C ALA A 349 32.10 17.15 -13.47
N LYS A 350 31.80 16.90 -14.76
CA LYS A 350 32.23 15.73 -15.56
C LYS A 350 31.78 14.36 -15.07
N ARG A 351 30.81 14.28 -14.15
CA ARG A 351 30.32 12.99 -13.63
C ARG A 351 29.60 12.14 -14.67
N PHE A 352 29.02 12.76 -15.70
CA PHE A 352 28.26 12.08 -16.75
C PHE A 352 28.95 12.06 -18.12
N ARG A 353 30.24 12.45 -18.19
CA ARG A 353 30.96 12.74 -19.44
C ARG A 353 30.95 11.60 -20.48
N ARG A 354 30.86 10.35 -20.04
CA ARG A 354 30.86 9.16 -20.90
C ARG A 354 29.48 8.59 -21.22
N LEU A 355 28.40 9.15 -20.65
CA LEU A 355 27.03 8.69 -20.87
C LEU A 355 26.41 9.28 -22.16
N SER A 356 27.07 9.07 -23.30
CA SER A 356 26.77 9.75 -24.56
C SER A 356 25.43 9.37 -25.22
N CYS A 357 24.73 8.38 -24.69
CA CYS A 357 23.45 7.88 -25.21
C CYS A 357 22.32 7.92 -24.18
N LEU A 358 22.54 8.64 -23.07
CA LEU A 358 21.52 8.84 -22.08
C LEU A 358 20.42 9.74 -22.66
N ASP A 359 19.20 9.23 -22.67
CA ASP A 359 18.00 9.88 -23.16
C ASP A 359 17.23 10.55 -21.99
N SER A 360 17.33 10.02 -20.77
CA SER A 360 16.60 10.54 -19.61
C SER A 360 17.40 10.52 -18.31
N LEU A 361 17.36 11.64 -17.56
CA LEU A 361 18.06 11.82 -16.29
C LEU A 361 17.13 12.41 -15.22
N GLY A 362 16.89 11.64 -14.15
CA GLY A 362 16.12 12.05 -12.98
C GLY A 362 17.01 12.39 -11.79
N LEU A 363 16.96 13.63 -11.31
CA LEU A 363 17.68 14.14 -10.14
C LEU A 363 16.73 14.78 -9.12
N HIS A 364 15.46 14.37 -9.10
CA HIS A 364 14.46 14.93 -8.21
C HIS A 364 14.62 14.46 -6.76
N ARG A 365 14.16 15.26 -5.78
CA ARG A 365 14.30 14.99 -4.33
C ARG A 365 15.75 14.82 -3.87
N GLY A 366 16.69 15.48 -4.54
CA GLY A 366 18.14 15.32 -4.33
C GLY A 366 18.77 16.23 -3.27
N ARG A 367 18.03 17.22 -2.75
CA ARG A 367 18.53 18.34 -1.92
C ARG A 367 19.68 19.14 -2.57
N LEU A 368 19.75 19.14 -3.90
CA LEU A 368 20.77 19.86 -4.67
C LEU A 368 20.66 21.36 -4.42
N ARG A 369 21.78 21.99 -4.06
CA ARG A 369 21.89 23.45 -3.88
C ARG A 369 22.77 24.10 -4.94
N HIS A 370 23.78 23.38 -5.43
CA HIS A 370 24.76 23.88 -6.38
C HIS A 370 25.06 22.88 -7.50
N LEU A 371 25.21 23.38 -8.72
CA LEU A 371 25.62 22.62 -9.90
C LEU A 371 26.91 23.25 -10.45
N ALA A 372 27.95 22.45 -10.67
CA ALA A 372 29.15 22.93 -11.36
C ALA A 372 28.87 23.18 -12.85
N ASP A 373 29.56 24.14 -13.49
CA ASP A 373 29.32 24.54 -14.89
C ASP A 373 29.31 23.37 -15.89
N GLU A 374 30.19 22.39 -15.69
CA GLU A 374 30.36 21.20 -16.54
C GLU A 374 29.67 19.95 -15.94
N ALA A 375 28.63 20.12 -15.12
CA ALA A 375 27.95 19.02 -14.43
C ALA A 375 27.30 18.02 -15.40
N PHE A 376 26.71 18.50 -16.50
CA PHE A 376 26.01 17.69 -17.51
C PHE A 376 26.80 17.48 -18.81
N ASP A 377 28.11 17.70 -18.79
CA ASP A 377 28.98 17.38 -19.92
C ASP A 377 28.81 15.92 -20.34
N GLY A 378 28.79 15.68 -21.66
CA GLY A 378 28.63 14.35 -22.26
C GLY A 378 27.19 13.91 -22.53
N LEU A 379 26.19 14.69 -22.09
CA LEU A 379 24.77 14.34 -22.21
C LEU A 379 24.07 14.96 -23.44
N ALA A 380 24.76 15.01 -24.59
CA ALA A 380 24.25 15.70 -25.78
C ALA A 380 22.93 15.12 -26.36
N LYS A 381 22.63 13.85 -26.10
CA LYS A 381 21.41 13.15 -26.54
C LYS A 381 20.28 13.16 -25.52
N LEU A 382 20.48 13.79 -24.36
CA LEU A 382 19.49 13.80 -23.30
C LEU A 382 18.23 14.53 -23.76
N ARG A 383 17.08 13.86 -23.65
CA ARG A 383 15.75 14.37 -24.00
C ARG A 383 14.97 14.83 -22.77
N LEU A 384 15.14 14.18 -21.62
CA LEU A 384 14.46 14.57 -20.37
C LEU A 384 15.46 14.80 -19.24
N LEU A 385 15.36 15.96 -18.60
CA LEU A 385 16.06 16.28 -17.36
C LEU A 385 15.06 16.73 -16.27
N SER A 386 15.03 16.01 -15.16
CA SER A 386 14.21 16.37 -13.99
C SER A 386 15.10 16.78 -12.81
N LEU A 387 14.90 17.99 -12.32
CA LEU A 387 15.58 18.62 -11.18
C LEU A 387 14.58 19.13 -10.13
N SER A 388 13.31 18.68 -10.17
CA SER A 388 12.26 19.07 -9.22
C SER A 388 12.55 18.66 -7.77
N GLN A 389 11.94 19.32 -6.78
CA GLN A 389 12.16 19.05 -5.34
C GLN A 389 13.64 19.11 -4.91
N ASN A 390 14.37 20.10 -5.39
CA ASN A 390 15.72 20.41 -4.91
C ASN A 390 15.72 21.79 -4.20
N ASP A 391 16.88 22.22 -3.74
CA ASP A 391 17.08 23.51 -3.07
C ASP A 391 17.87 24.49 -3.99
N LEU A 392 17.76 24.35 -5.31
CA LEU A 392 18.52 25.17 -6.26
C LEU A 392 18.02 26.62 -6.21
N SER A 393 18.93 27.56 -5.95
CA SER A 393 18.65 29.00 -5.97
C SER A 393 18.95 29.66 -7.31
N GLU A 394 19.83 29.04 -8.10
CA GLU A 394 20.20 29.44 -9.44
C GLU A 394 20.42 28.20 -10.32
N LEU A 395 20.18 28.34 -11.62
CA LEU A 395 20.53 27.35 -12.64
C LEU A 395 21.52 28.02 -13.61
N PRO A 396 22.83 27.72 -13.52
CA PRO A 396 23.82 28.37 -14.38
C PRO A 396 23.57 28.04 -15.86
N THR A 397 23.65 29.05 -16.74
CA THR A 397 23.43 28.86 -18.19
C THR A 397 24.43 27.86 -18.80
N GLN A 398 25.65 27.78 -18.27
CA GLN A 398 26.69 26.86 -18.78
C GLN A 398 26.27 25.40 -18.67
N VAL A 399 25.48 25.06 -17.65
CA VAL A 399 25.04 23.69 -17.34
C VAL A 399 24.07 23.15 -18.41
N LEU A 400 23.34 24.02 -19.11
CA LEU A 400 22.37 23.62 -20.15
C LEU A 400 22.97 23.59 -21.57
N LYS A 401 24.10 24.27 -21.81
CA LYS A 401 24.78 24.29 -23.11
C LYS A 401 25.07 22.92 -23.72
N PRO A 402 25.50 21.89 -22.96
CA PRO A 402 25.77 20.58 -23.56
C PRO A 402 24.50 19.81 -23.97
N LEU A 403 23.29 20.24 -23.55
CA LEU A 403 22.03 19.50 -23.68
C LEU A 403 21.25 19.88 -24.96
N LEU A 404 21.84 19.66 -26.13
CA LEU A 404 21.29 20.14 -27.42
C LEU A 404 20.00 19.43 -27.88
N SER A 405 19.77 18.19 -27.43
CA SER A 405 18.57 17.40 -27.76
C SER A 405 17.50 17.39 -26.67
N LEU A 406 17.59 18.31 -25.70
CA LEU A 406 16.67 18.36 -24.57
C LEU A 406 15.25 18.76 -25.02
N GLU A 407 14.28 17.90 -24.72
CA GLU A 407 12.86 18.08 -25.03
C GLU A 407 12.05 18.45 -23.78
N GLN A 408 12.44 17.95 -22.60
CA GLN A 408 11.71 18.19 -21.36
C GLN A 408 12.67 18.61 -20.24
N LEU A 409 12.37 19.74 -19.61
CA LEU A 409 13.08 20.24 -18.45
C LEU A 409 12.11 20.53 -17.30
N LEU A 410 12.23 19.76 -16.23
CA LEU A 410 11.35 19.84 -15.06
C LEU A 410 12.12 20.42 -13.87
N LEU A 411 11.81 21.65 -13.49
CA LEU A 411 12.40 22.41 -12.38
C LEU A 411 11.38 22.77 -11.30
N GLY A 412 10.10 22.50 -11.55
CA GLY A 412 8.99 22.94 -10.71
C GLY A 412 8.49 21.92 -9.70
N GLY A 413 7.27 22.16 -9.22
CA GLY A 413 6.59 21.39 -8.19
C GLY A 413 5.26 20.82 -8.67
N LYS A 414 4.55 20.10 -7.80
CA LYS A 414 3.21 19.57 -8.08
C LYS A 414 2.30 19.85 -6.89
N ARG A 415 1.07 20.26 -7.20
CA ARG A 415 -0.03 20.42 -6.22
C ARG A 415 -1.13 19.39 -6.39
N ASN A 416 -1.91 19.18 -5.34
CA ASN A 416 -3.15 18.42 -5.39
C ASN A 416 -4.29 19.30 -5.94
N LYS A 417 -5.47 18.71 -6.14
CA LYS A 417 -6.65 19.42 -6.67
C LYS A 417 -7.11 20.60 -5.79
N ASP A 418 -6.74 20.61 -4.51
CA ASP A 418 -7.05 21.70 -3.56
C ASP A 418 -6.01 22.82 -3.58
N GLY A 419 -4.96 22.71 -4.40
CA GLY A 419 -3.86 23.67 -4.46
C GLY A 419 -2.84 23.50 -3.33
N ASN A 420 -2.79 22.36 -2.64
CA ASN A 420 -1.75 22.04 -1.67
C ASN A 420 -0.53 21.40 -2.38
N ALA A 421 0.68 21.87 -2.06
CA ALA A 421 1.90 21.28 -2.60
C ALA A 421 2.07 19.82 -2.16
N ILE A 422 2.03 18.90 -3.12
CA ILE A 422 2.45 17.49 -2.97
C ILE A 422 3.98 17.43 -3.12
N VAL A 423 4.51 18.24 -4.03
CA VAL A 423 5.90 18.27 -4.46
C VAL A 423 6.34 19.71 -4.50
N MET A 424 7.19 20.13 -3.56
CA MET A 424 7.76 21.48 -3.58
C MET A 424 8.66 21.68 -4.82
N GLY A 425 8.61 22.86 -5.43
CA GLY A 425 9.58 23.25 -6.46
C GLY A 425 10.99 23.54 -5.93
N ASN A 426 11.79 24.25 -6.73
CA ASN A 426 13.12 24.74 -6.36
C ASN A 426 13.03 26.12 -5.67
N ARG A 427 14.14 26.85 -5.59
CA ARG A 427 14.22 28.21 -5.05
C ARG A 427 14.76 29.21 -6.07
N LEU A 428 14.57 28.94 -7.36
CA LEU A 428 15.14 29.74 -8.45
C LEU A 428 14.59 31.16 -8.41
N VAL A 429 15.49 32.14 -8.49
CA VAL A 429 15.14 33.57 -8.51
C VAL A 429 15.18 34.19 -9.92
N SER A 430 15.87 33.53 -10.86
CA SER A 430 15.98 33.92 -12.27
C SER A 430 16.01 32.71 -13.20
N LEU A 431 15.60 32.90 -14.45
CA LEU A 431 15.70 31.89 -15.50
C LEU A 431 17.08 31.89 -16.17
N PRO A 432 17.63 30.73 -16.58
CA PRO A 432 18.81 30.68 -17.43
C PRO A 432 18.48 31.06 -18.89
N ASN A 433 19.52 31.24 -19.69
CA ASN A 433 19.36 31.44 -21.13
C ASN A 433 19.20 30.09 -21.85
N PHE A 434 18.08 29.92 -22.57
CA PHE A 434 17.73 28.68 -23.29
C PHE A 434 18.06 28.69 -24.79
N SER A 435 18.79 29.69 -25.30
CA SER A 435 19.04 29.91 -26.74
C SER A 435 19.66 28.72 -27.49
N GLN A 436 20.27 27.76 -26.79
CA GLN A 436 20.88 26.56 -27.38
C GLN A 436 19.97 25.31 -27.28
N ASN A 437 18.91 25.34 -26.48
CA ASN A 437 18.03 24.20 -26.19
C ASN A 437 16.76 24.25 -27.07
N LEU A 438 16.95 24.37 -28.39
CA LEU A 438 15.88 24.61 -29.37
C LEU A 438 14.88 23.45 -29.55
N TRP A 439 15.15 22.30 -28.93
CA TRP A 439 14.32 21.10 -29.00
C TRP A 439 13.30 20.99 -27.85
N LEU A 440 13.30 21.94 -26.91
CA LEU A 440 12.39 21.91 -25.77
C LEU A 440 10.92 21.94 -26.22
N GLU A 441 10.16 20.94 -25.76
CA GLU A 441 8.71 20.79 -25.90
C GLU A 441 7.99 21.04 -24.56
N VAL A 442 8.63 20.73 -23.42
CA VAL A 442 8.06 20.95 -22.07
C VAL A 442 9.06 21.66 -21.19
N LEU A 443 8.62 22.78 -20.59
CA LEU A 443 9.37 23.51 -19.58
C LEU A 443 8.48 23.79 -18.38
N ASP A 444 8.79 23.14 -17.26
CA ASP A 444 8.14 23.37 -15.98
C ASP A 444 9.12 24.08 -15.04
N VAL A 445 8.81 25.34 -14.71
CA VAL A 445 9.53 26.17 -13.74
C VAL A 445 8.58 26.68 -12.65
N SER A 446 7.47 25.96 -12.43
CA SER A 446 6.48 26.26 -11.41
C SER A 446 7.06 26.20 -9.99
N GLU A 447 6.34 26.71 -8.99
CA GLU A 447 6.72 26.62 -7.56
C GLU A 447 8.17 27.08 -7.25
N ASN A 448 8.62 28.14 -7.91
CA ASN A 448 9.93 28.74 -7.68
C ASN A 448 9.79 30.13 -7.03
N GLN A 449 10.84 30.95 -7.09
CA GLN A 449 10.85 32.29 -6.53
C GLN A 449 11.11 33.36 -7.59
N LEU A 450 10.77 33.08 -8.85
CA LEU A 450 11.01 33.97 -9.98
C LEU A 450 10.19 35.25 -9.86
N THR A 451 10.83 36.40 -10.07
CA THR A 451 10.18 37.72 -9.92
C THR A 451 9.99 38.48 -11.23
N THR A 452 10.80 38.19 -12.25
CA THR A 452 10.85 38.95 -13.52
C THR A 452 10.97 38.02 -14.72
N LEU A 453 10.34 38.41 -15.83
CA LEU A 453 10.52 37.82 -17.16
C LEU A 453 11.15 38.87 -18.09
N GLU A 454 11.97 38.43 -19.03
CA GLU A 454 12.60 39.24 -20.08
C GLU A 454 12.09 38.79 -21.45
N ASP A 455 11.97 39.72 -22.41
CA ASP A 455 11.42 39.46 -23.76
C ASP A 455 12.11 38.31 -24.51
N ALA A 456 13.41 38.11 -24.25
CA ALA A 456 14.22 37.12 -24.95
C ALA A 456 14.26 35.73 -24.28
N ASN A 457 13.60 35.53 -23.13
CA ASN A 457 13.75 34.26 -22.38
C ASN A 457 13.33 33.04 -23.20
N PHE A 458 12.29 33.14 -24.01
CA PHE A 458 11.70 31.99 -24.73
C PHE A 458 11.68 32.15 -26.26
N ALA A 459 12.13 33.28 -26.80
CA ALA A 459 11.91 33.68 -28.19
C ALA A 459 12.34 32.65 -29.27
N GLN A 460 13.28 31.76 -28.94
CA GLN A 460 13.84 30.75 -29.85
C GLN A 460 13.21 29.35 -29.67
N LEU A 461 12.35 29.14 -28.67
CA LEU A 461 11.81 27.82 -28.32
C LEU A 461 10.55 27.48 -29.13
N HIS A 462 10.64 27.51 -30.46
CA HIS A 462 9.49 27.35 -31.38
C HIS A 462 8.75 26.01 -31.27
N ARG A 463 9.35 25.00 -30.63
CA ARG A 463 8.77 23.67 -30.41
C ARG A 463 8.06 23.52 -29.07
N LEU A 464 8.16 24.51 -28.18
CA LEU A 464 7.59 24.43 -26.85
C LEU A 464 6.08 24.26 -26.95
N ARG A 465 5.55 23.22 -26.30
CA ARG A 465 4.11 22.87 -26.23
C ARG A 465 3.54 23.17 -24.85
N ILE A 466 4.31 22.94 -23.80
CA ILE A 466 3.88 23.18 -22.41
C ILE A 466 4.89 24.10 -21.72
N LEU A 467 4.39 25.21 -21.19
CA LEU A 467 5.15 26.14 -20.36
C LEU A 467 4.40 26.37 -19.06
N ASP A 468 4.98 25.92 -17.94
CA ASP A 468 4.43 26.14 -16.61
C ASP A 468 5.30 27.15 -15.82
N LEU A 469 4.72 28.32 -15.58
CA LEU A 469 5.27 29.44 -14.83
C LEU A 469 4.46 29.70 -13.54
N GLY A 470 3.57 28.77 -13.16
CA GLY A 470 2.67 28.92 -12.01
C GLY A 470 3.40 28.99 -10.67
N HIS A 471 2.73 29.48 -9.63
CA HIS A 471 3.23 29.51 -8.25
C HIS A 471 4.61 30.18 -8.10
N ASN A 472 4.82 31.30 -8.78
CA ASN A 472 6.04 32.11 -8.71
C ASN A 472 5.76 33.46 -8.02
N LYS A 473 6.62 34.47 -8.22
CA LYS A 473 6.49 35.80 -7.62
C LYS A 473 6.43 36.90 -8.69
N PHE A 474 5.98 36.59 -9.90
CA PHE A 474 5.94 37.56 -11.00
C PHE A 474 5.02 38.73 -10.67
N LEU A 475 5.52 39.95 -10.90
CA LEU A 475 4.76 41.20 -10.72
C LEU A 475 4.34 41.83 -12.06
N ASN A 476 4.96 41.42 -13.17
CA ASN A 476 4.61 41.84 -14.53
C ASN A 476 5.03 40.74 -15.53
N VAL A 477 4.46 40.83 -16.73
CA VAL A 477 4.89 40.06 -17.91
C VAL A 477 5.11 41.08 -19.04
N PRO A 478 6.28 41.10 -19.70
CA PRO A 478 6.53 41.95 -20.86
C PRO A 478 5.59 41.66 -22.05
N ASP A 479 5.31 42.67 -22.89
CA ASP A 479 4.40 42.59 -24.06
C ASP A 479 4.74 41.48 -25.06
N HIS A 480 6.01 41.09 -25.15
CA HIS A 480 6.47 40.10 -26.13
C HIS A 480 7.15 38.90 -25.47
N ALA A 481 6.88 38.65 -24.18
CA ALA A 481 7.51 37.58 -23.42
C ALA A 481 7.36 36.18 -24.04
N PHE A 482 6.26 35.92 -24.77
CA PHE A 482 5.95 34.64 -25.39
C PHE A 482 6.03 34.67 -26.93
N ALA A 483 6.60 35.74 -27.50
CA ALA A 483 6.72 35.87 -28.94
C ALA A 483 7.54 34.71 -29.53
N GLY A 484 7.06 34.12 -30.62
CA GLY A 484 7.72 33.01 -31.31
C GLY A 484 7.32 31.60 -30.82
N LEU A 485 6.55 31.45 -29.74
CA LEU A 485 6.07 30.16 -29.23
C LEU A 485 4.85 29.63 -30.00
N THR A 486 4.94 29.50 -31.32
CA THR A 486 3.80 29.16 -32.19
C THR A 486 3.22 27.76 -31.97
N SER A 487 4.00 26.83 -31.42
CA SER A 487 3.56 25.46 -31.11
C SER A 487 2.97 25.31 -29.71
N LEU A 488 2.92 26.37 -28.90
CA LEU A 488 2.50 26.30 -27.51
C LEU A 488 1.03 25.92 -27.40
N GLN A 489 0.74 24.89 -26.60
CA GLN A 489 -0.59 24.33 -26.37
C GLN A 489 -1.08 24.65 -24.95
N THR A 490 -0.18 24.65 -23.96
CA THR A 490 -0.52 24.91 -22.56
C THR A 490 0.41 25.98 -21.99
N LEU A 491 -0.20 27.02 -21.43
CA LEU A 491 0.49 28.08 -20.69
C LEU A 491 -0.14 28.24 -19.31
N CYS A 492 0.65 28.05 -18.26
CA CYS A 492 0.24 28.25 -16.88
C CYS A 492 1.00 29.44 -16.28
N LEU A 493 0.27 30.43 -15.78
CA LEU A 493 0.77 31.63 -15.11
C LEU A 493 0.07 31.82 -13.75
N SER A 494 -0.60 30.78 -13.23
CA SER A 494 -1.42 30.87 -12.03
C SER A 494 -0.61 31.10 -10.76
N ASP A 495 -1.27 31.58 -9.70
CA ASP A 495 -0.67 31.88 -8.39
C ASP A 495 0.63 32.71 -8.49
N ASN A 496 0.53 33.81 -9.21
CA ASN A 496 1.53 34.85 -9.26
C ASN A 496 0.96 36.14 -8.66
N LYS A 497 1.66 37.27 -8.81
CA LYS A 497 1.22 38.57 -8.27
C LYS A 497 0.91 39.58 -9.37
N LEU A 498 0.50 39.10 -10.55
CA LEU A 498 0.27 39.92 -11.73
C LEU A 498 -0.93 40.85 -11.54
N PRO A 499 -0.77 42.18 -11.58
CA PRO A 499 -1.86 43.13 -11.48
C PRO A 499 -2.57 43.39 -12.83
N LYS A 500 -1.84 43.27 -13.95
CA LYS A 500 -2.35 43.47 -15.31
C LYS A 500 -1.50 42.70 -16.31
N LEU A 501 -2.07 42.45 -17.49
CA LEU A 501 -1.37 41.92 -18.64
C LEU A 501 -1.34 42.95 -19.77
N PRO A 502 -0.28 43.00 -20.59
CA PRO A 502 -0.30 43.75 -21.84
C PRO A 502 -1.31 43.21 -22.86
N GLU A 503 -1.77 44.05 -23.78
CA GLU A 503 -2.74 43.64 -24.82
C GLU A 503 -2.19 42.60 -25.79
N THR A 504 -0.90 42.67 -26.10
CA THR A 504 -0.25 41.84 -27.13
C THR A 504 0.52 40.65 -26.56
N VAL A 505 0.43 40.39 -25.24
CA VAL A 505 1.23 39.37 -24.55
C VAL A 505 1.07 37.96 -25.11
N PHE A 506 -0.11 37.61 -25.63
CA PHE A 506 -0.40 36.30 -26.23
C PHE A 506 -0.43 36.32 -27.76
N GLN A 507 0.00 37.41 -28.39
CA GLN A 507 -0.05 37.55 -29.84
C GLN A 507 0.82 36.47 -30.51
N GLY A 508 0.24 35.73 -31.46
CA GLY A 508 0.92 34.68 -32.21
C GLY A 508 0.86 33.27 -31.61
N LEU A 509 0.24 33.09 -30.44
CA LEU A 509 0.04 31.77 -29.81
C LEU A 509 -1.15 31.01 -30.41
N THR A 510 -1.14 30.77 -31.73
CA THR A 510 -2.29 30.24 -32.48
C THR A 510 -2.67 28.80 -32.14
N SER A 511 -1.76 28.02 -31.54
CA SER A 511 -1.98 26.63 -31.14
C SER A 511 -2.39 26.46 -29.68
N LEU A 512 -2.53 27.56 -28.92
CA LEU A 512 -2.81 27.52 -27.49
C LEU A 512 -4.21 26.96 -27.23
N GLN A 513 -4.29 25.90 -26.44
CA GLN A 513 -5.53 25.20 -26.07
C GLN A 513 -5.90 25.43 -24.59
N THR A 514 -4.91 25.58 -23.72
CA THR A 514 -5.10 25.76 -22.28
C THR A 514 -4.32 26.97 -21.78
N LEU A 515 -5.02 27.87 -21.11
CA LEU A 515 -4.45 29.06 -20.48
C LEU A 515 -4.94 29.14 -19.04
N ASP A 516 -4.02 29.03 -18.09
CA ASP A 516 -4.31 29.21 -16.66
C ASP A 516 -3.71 30.52 -16.16
N LEU A 517 -4.60 31.44 -15.76
CA LEU A 517 -4.30 32.75 -15.19
C LEU A 517 -4.89 32.88 -13.77
N GLY A 518 -5.28 31.77 -13.15
CA GLY A 518 -5.91 31.75 -11.83
C GLY A 518 -5.02 32.33 -10.73
N TRP A 519 -5.62 32.67 -9.59
CA TRP A 519 -4.89 33.08 -8.37
C TRP A 519 -3.93 34.27 -8.56
N ASN A 520 -4.28 35.22 -9.43
CA ASN A 520 -3.51 36.45 -9.65
C ASN A 520 -4.27 37.69 -9.12
N LYS A 521 -3.82 38.89 -9.50
CA LYS A 521 -4.48 40.17 -9.17
C LYS A 521 -4.94 40.89 -10.43
N LEU A 522 -5.29 40.15 -11.48
CA LEU A 522 -5.45 40.69 -12.83
C LEU A 522 -6.63 41.64 -12.96
N GLU A 523 -6.38 42.74 -13.68
CA GLU A 523 -7.34 43.47 -14.50
C GLU A 523 -7.10 43.12 -15.98
N LEU A 524 -8.17 42.85 -16.75
CA LEU A 524 -8.07 42.43 -18.15
C LEU A 524 -8.26 43.60 -19.11
N PRO A 525 -7.31 43.86 -20.03
CA PRO A 525 -7.53 44.72 -21.19
C PRO A 525 -8.58 44.13 -22.16
N GLU A 526 -9.16 44.96 -23.02
CA GLU A 526 -10.22 44.53 -23.94
C GLU A 526 -9.72 43.53 -24.99
N ALA A 527 -8.52 43.72 -25.54
CA ALA A 527 -7.96 42.92 -26.64
C ALA A 527 -6.99 41.80 -26.19
N VAL A 528 -6.85 41.52 -24.88
CA VAL A 528 -5.80 40.63 -24.36
C VAL A 528 -5.84 39.20 -24.91
N PHE A 529 -7.01 38.69 -25.27
CA PHE A 529 -7.19 37.33 -25.83
C PHE A 529 -7.29 37.31 -27.35
N GLN A 530 -6.98 38.41 -28.03
CA GLN A 530 -7.04 38.48 -29.48
C GLN A 530 -6.08 37.47 -30.11
N GLY A 531 -6.59 36.64 -31.04
CA GLY A 531 -5.80 35.62 -31.74
C GLY A 531 -5.80 34.23 -31.09
N LEU A 532 -6.44 34.05 -29.92
CA LEU A 532 -6.54 32.76 -29.23
C LEU A 532 -7.78 31.94 -29.65
N SER A 533 -8.03 31.81 -30.95
CA SER A 533 -9.24 31.13 -31.46
C SER A 533 -9.27 29.62 -31.18
N SER A 534 -8.11 28.99 -30.97
CA SER A 534 -7.98 27.56 -30.67
C SER A 534 -8.13 27.21 -29.18
N LEU A 535 -8.30 28.22 -28.31
CA LEU A 535 -8.32 28.03 -26.86
C LEU A 535 -9.58 27.27 -26.44
N LYS A 536 -9.39 26.16 -25.72
CA LYS A 536 -10.46 25.29 -25.20
C LYS A 536 -10.70 25.51 -23.71
N THR A 537 -9.65 25.77 -22.94
CA THR A 537 -9.71 25.91 -21.49
C THR A 537 -9.09 27.23 -21.05
N LEU A 538 -9.87 28.00 -20.29
CA LEU A 538 -9.42 29.25 -19.68
C LEU A 538 -9.76 29.24 -18.18
N ASP A 539 -8.74 29.41 -17.34
CA ASP A 539 -8.91 29.62 -15.91
C ASP A 539 -8.54 31.05 -15.52
N LEU A 540 -9.54 31.80 -15.03
CA LEU A 540 -9.43 33.15 -14.50
C LEU A 540 -9.88 33.20 -13.03
N SER A 541 -10.00 32.05 -12.38
CA SER A 541 -10.49 31.96 -11.01
C SER A 541 -9.56 32.70 -10.03
N VAL A 542 -10.14 33.20 -8.93
CA VAL A 542 -9.39 33.86 -7.85
C VAL A 542 -8.51 35.03 -8.33
N ASN A 543 -9.08 35.92 -9.14
CA ASN A 543 -8.46 37.17 -9.56
C ASN A 543 -9.14 38.40 -8.92
N LYS A 544 -8.64 39.61 -9.21
CA LYS A 544 -9.25 40.90 -8.83
C LYS A 544 -10.02 41.55 -9.98
N LEU A 545 -10.82 40.76 -10.69
CA LEU A 545 -11.60 41.25 -11.82
C LEU A 545 -12.76 42.12 -11.31
N GLU A 546 -12.56 43.43 -11.14
CA GLU A 546 -13.64 44.37 -10.74
C GLU A 546 -14.54 44.75 -11.92
N LYS A 547 -14.00 44.68 -13.14
CA LYS A 547 -14.68 44.94 -14.41
C LYS A 547 -14.27 43.87 -15.43
N LEU A 548 -15.20 43.52 -16.31
CA LEU A 548 -14.95 42.70 -17.50
C LEU A 548 -15.26 43.54 -18.73
N PRO A 549 -14.28 43.78 -19.63
CA PRO A 549 -14.55 44.47 -20.89
C PRO A 549 -15.61 43.72 -21.72
N GLU A 550 -16.44 44.46 -22.45
CA GLU A 550 -17.62 43.89 -23.12
C GLU A 550 -17.28 42.79 -24.13
N LYS A 551 -16.16 42.92 -24.82
CA LYS A 551 -15.76 42.03 -25.93
C LYS A 551 -14.58 41.13 -25.62
N VAL A 552 -14.13 41.08 -24.36
CA VAL A 552 -12.88 40.39 -23.96
C VAL A 552 -12.86 38.91 -24.38
N PHE A 553 -14.02 38.25 -24.35
CA PHE A 553 -14.17 36.83 -24.68
C PHE A 553 -14.61 36.55 -26.13
N GLN A 554 -14.97 37.57 -26.92
CA GLN A 554 -15.42 37.37 -28.31
C GLN A 554 -14.43 36.58 -29.19
N PRO A 555 -13.10 36.71 -29.04
CA PRO A 555 -12.14 35.93 -29.84
C PRO A 555 -12.11 34.42 -29.53
N LEU A 556 -12.66 33.98 -28.40
CA LEU A 556 -12.50 32.62 -27.86
C LEU A 556 -13.59 31.66 -28.36
N THR A 557 -13.70 31.50 -29.68
CA THR A 557 -14.82 30.77 -30.33
C THR A 557 -14.83 29.26 -30.07
N SER A 558 -13.70 28.66 -29.70
CA SER A 558 -13.57 27.22 -29.43
C SER A 558 -13.55 26.87 -27.93
N LEU A 559 -13.88 27.83 -27.06
CA LEU A 559 -13.81 27.63 -25.61
C LEU A 559 -14.86 26.62 -25.13
N GLN A 560 -14.39 25.58 -24.45
CA GLN A 560 -15.20 24.50 -23.89
C GLN A 560 -15.28 24.59 -22.36
N THR A 561 -14.22 25.05 -21.70
CA THR A 561 -14.13 25.16 -20.25
C THR A 561 -13.74 26.57 -19.85
N LEU A 562 -14.56 27.18 -19.00
CA LEU A 562 -14.28 28.49 -18.40
C LEU A 562 -14.42 28.40 -16.89
N LYS A 563 -13.36 28.76 -16.17
CA LYS A 563 -13.39 28.94 -14.72
C LYS A 563 -13.24 30.42 -14.42
N LEU A 564 -14.20 30.99 -13.70
CA LEU A 564 -14.26 32.43 -13.47
C LEU A 564 -14.75 32.70 -12.05
N ARG A 565 -14.07 33.60 -11.33
CA ARG A 565 -14.53 34.08 -10.02
C ARG A 565 -14.46 35.58 -9.99
N THR A 566 -15.59 36.25 -10.24
CA THR A 566 -15.64 37.72 -10.31
C THR A 566 -17.02 38.29 -10.02
N HIS A 567 -17.07 39.36 -9.23
CA HIS A 567 -18.30 40.12 -9.00
C HIS A 567 -18.69 41.00 -10.20
N ALA A 568 -17.81 41.16 -11.21
CA ALA A 568 -18.04 41.98 -12.39
C ALA A 568 -19.17 41.44 -13.29
N LEU A 569 -19.47 40.13 -13.22
CA LEU A 569 -20.56 39.50 -14.00
C LEU A 569 -21.91 40.19 -13.78
N ARG A 570 -22.16 40.78 -12.59
CA ARG A 570 -23.40 41.51 -12.30
C ARG A 570 -23.62 42.72 -13.19
N LYS A 571 -22.55 43.37 -13.66
CA LYS A 571 -22.63 44.58 -14.49
C LYS A 571 -22.69 44.25 -15.98
N ASN A 572 -22.19 43.07 -16.38
CA ASN A 572 -22.12 42.65 -17.77
C ASN A 572 -22.49 41.16 -17.91
N PRO A 573 -23.79 40.82 -17.82
CA PRO A 573 -24.25 39.43 -17.93
C PRO A 573 -24.12 38.86 -19.34
N TRP A 574 -24.04 39.70 -20.37
CA TRP A 574 -24.02 39.30 -21.79
C TRP A 574 -22.63 38.83 -22.28
N VAL A 575 -21.63 38.81 -21.40
CA VAL A 575 -20.24 38.43 -21.75
C VAL A 575 -20.13 36.99 -22.26
N PHE A 576 -21.13 36.13 -21.99
CA PHE A 576 -21.18 34.73 -22.41
C PHE A 576 -21.91 34.49 -23.74
N GLN A 577 -22.48 35.52 -24.37
CA GLN A 577 -23.13 35.41 -25.69
C GLN A 577 -22.28 34.71 -26.78
N PRO A 578 -20.94 34.82 -26.83
CA PRO A 578 -20.13 34.13 -27.83
C PRO A 578 -20.04 32.59 -27.65
N PHE A 579 -20.45 32.05 -26.52
CA PHE A 579 -20.07 30.72 -26.04
C PHE A 579 -21.11 29.63 -26.28
N TYR A 580 -21.55 29.46 -27.53
CA TYR A 580 -22.52 28.40 -27.88
C TYR A 580 -21.96 26.96 -27.73
N SER A 581 -20.64 26.83 -27.65
CA SER A 581 -19.91 25.55 -27.54
C SER A 581 -19.41 25.23 -26.12
N LEU A 582 -19.70 26.08 -25.13
CA LEU A 582 -19.18 25.90 -23.78
C LEU A 582 -19.86 24.71 -23.10
N GLN A 583 -19.03 23.80 -22.59
CA GLN A 583 -19.47 22.55 -21.93
C GLN A 583 -19.32 22.62 -20.41
N THR A 584 -18.28 23.31 -19.91
CA THR A 584 -18.00 23.42 -18.48
C THR A 584 -17.86 24.87 -18.06
N LEU A 585 -18.65 25.28 -17.08
CA LEU A 585 -18.59 26.61 -16.50
C LEU A 585 -18.48 26.49 -14.98
N LYS A 586 -17.42 27.04 -14.41
CA LYS A 586 -17.27 27.18 -12.96
C LYS A 586 -17.32 28.64 -12.59
N LEU A 587 -18.32 29.03 -11.79
CA LEU A 587 -18.43 30.38 -11.24
C LEU A 587 -18.22 30.34 -9.73
N GLY A 588 -17.34 31.21 -9.22
CA GLY A 588 -17.13 31.38 -7.77
C GLY A 588 -17.88 32.57 -7.15
N THR A 589 -18.96 33.02 -7.79
CA THR A 589 -19.72 34.24 -7.43
C THR A 589 -21.20 34.14 -7.80
N LYS A 590 -22.07 34.89 -7.10
CA LYS A 590 -23.51 34.97 -7.40
C LYS A 590 -23.80 35.35 -8.87
N PRO A 591 -24.45 34.48 -9.66
CA PRO A 591 -24.83 34.80 -11.04
C PRO A 591 -25.94 35.86 -11.06
N PRO A 592 -25.93 36.84 -11.98
CA PRO A 592 -27.09 37.68 -12.26
C PRO A 592 -28.21 36.87 -12.94
N GLU A 593 -29.41 37.46 -12.95
CA GLU A 593 -30.59 36.88 -13.62
C GLU A 593 -30.33 36.75 -15.14
N ALA A 594 -30.83 35.66 -15.75
CA ALA A 594 -30.65 35.34 -17.17
C ALA A 594 -29.20 35.11 -17.67
N LEU A 595 -28.20 34.99 -16.79
CA LEU A 595 -26.78 34.82 -17.17
C LEU A 595 -26.53 33.63 -18.12
N PHE A 596 -27.29 32.55 -17.94
CA PHE A 596 -27.07 31.29 -18.65
C PHE A 596 -27.90 31.16 -19.93
N GLN A 597 -28.66 32.19 -20.32
CA GLN A 597 -29.45 32.16 -21.54
C GLN A 597 -28.56 31.93 -22.77
N GLY A 598 -28.89 30.89 -23.55
CA GLY A 598 -28.16 30.53 -24.77
C GLY A 598 -27.03 29.51 -24.59
N LEU A 599 -26.69 29.12 -23.36
CA LEU A 599 -25.67 28.09 -23.08
C LEU A 599 -26.25 26.67 -23.18
N THR A 600 -26.90 26.35 -24.30
CA THR A 600 -27.63 25.09 -24.48
C THR A 600 -26.72 23.85 -24.54
N SER A 601 -25.43 24.03 -24.81
CA SER A 601 -24.41 22.96 -24.85
C SER A 601 -23.74 22.70 -23.50
N LEU A 602 -24.11 23.45 -22.45
CA LEU A 602 -23.46 23.34 -21.15
C LEU A 602 -23.81 22.00 -20.48
N GLU A 603 -22.79 21.22 -20.13
CA GLU A 603 -22.90 19.90 -19.52
C GLU A 603 -22.58 19.94 -18.02
N THR A 604 -21.69 20.83 -17.58
CA THR A 604 -21.28 20.98 -16.18
C THR A 604 -21.31 22.44 -15.75
N LEU A 605 -22.05 22.71 -14.69
CA LEU A 605 -22.12 24.02 -14.04
C LEU A 605 -21.77 23.89 -12.56
N ASP A 606 -20.66 24.50 -12.17
CA ASP A 606 -20.19 24.54 -10.79
C ASP A 606 -20.39 25.96 -10.24
N LEU A 607 -21.32 26.09 -9.30
CA LEU A 607 -21.60 27.30 -8.54
C LEU A 607 -21.25 27.11 -7.06
N SER A 608 -20.46 26.09 -6.72
CA SER A 608 -20.07 25.80 -5.34
C SER A 608 -19.27 26.94 -4.73
N SER A 609 -19.34 27.11 -3.41
CA SER A 609 -18.54 28.11 -2.69
C SER A 609 -18.73 29.57 -3.19
N SER A 610 -19.87 29.86 -3.80
CA SER A 610 -20.22 31.16 -4.40
C SER A 610 -20.91 32.13 -3.43
N LYS A 611 -21.09 31.70 -2.17
CA LYS A 611 -21.81 32.45 -1.12
C LYS A 611 -23.25 32.79 -1.52
N LEU A 612 -23.90 31.94 -2.32
CA LEU A 612 -25.29 32.11 -2.74
C LEU A 612 -26.20 32.06 -1.52
N THR A 613 -27.14 33.01 -1.39
CA THR A 613 -28.14 33.04 -0.32
C THR A 613 -29.54 32.66 -0.83
N GLU A 614 -29.78 32.84 -2.12
CA GLU A 614 -31.04 32.58 -2.81
C GLU A 614 -30.73 32.24 -4.28
N LEU A 615 -31.68 31.57 -4.94
CA LEU A 615 -31.68 31.31 -6.37
C LEU A 615 -32.94 31.91 -7.00
N PRO A 616 -32.85 32.64 -8.12
CA PRO A 616 -34.02 32.96 -8.92
C PRO A 616 -34.65 31.71 -9.52
N GLU A 617 -35.98 31.65 -9.59
CA GLU A 617 -36.73 30.46 -10.05
C GLU A 617 -36.36 30.04 -11.49
N THR A 618 -36.06 30.99 -12.38
CA THR A 618 -35.77 30.71 -13.79
C THR A 618 -34.27 30.71 -14.12
N VAL A 619 -33.38 30.71 -13.11
CA VAL A 619 -31.94 30.93 -13.33
C VAL A 619 -31.30 29.88 -14.26
N PHE A 620 -31.74 28.61 -14.20
CA PHE A 620 -31.19 27.51 -15.00
C PHE A 620 -32.01 27.21 -16.27
N GLN A 621 -33.01 28.04 -16.59
CA GLN A 621 -33.88 27.79 -17.73
C GLN A 621 -33.09 27.75 -19.05
N GLY A 622 -33.31 26.69 -19.84
CA GLY A 622 -32.67 26.50 -21.15
C GLY A 622 -31.37 25.68 -21.14
N LEU A 623 -30.87 25.29 -19.96
CA LEU A 623 -29.70 24.41 -19.82
C LEU A 623 -30.05 22.92 -20.04
N THR A 624 -30.62 22.60 -21.20
CA THR A 624 -31.20 21.28 -21.50
C THR A 624 -30.18 20.13 -21.56
N SER A 625 -28.90 20.45 -21.80
CA SER A 625 -27.81 19.47 -21.87
C SER A 625 -27.06 19.29 -20.55
N LEU A 626 -27.46 20.01 -19.49
CA LEU A 626 -26.75 20.01 -18.22
C LEU A 626 -26.85 18.63 -17.57
N GLN A 627 -25.69 18.05 -17.25
CA GLN A 627 -25.55 16.73 -16.61
C GLN A 627 -25.11 16.86 -15.16
N THR A 628 -24.30 17.87 -14.84
CA THR A 628 -23.79 18.10 -13.47
C THR A 628 -24.07 19.54 -13.04
N LEU A 629 -24.72 19.70 -11.90
CA LEU A 629 -24.95 20.97 -11.24
C LEU A 629 -24.46 20.90 -9.80
N ASP A 630 -23.43 21.68 -9.49
CA ASP A 630 -22.89 21.79 -8.14
C ASP A 630 -23.28 23.13 -7.52
N LEU A 631 -24.12 23.06 -6.48
CA LEU A 631 -24.56 24.17 -5.65
C LEU A 631 -24.05 24.04 -4.21
N GLY A 632 -23.11 23.13 -3.96
CA GLY A 632 -22.55 22.84 -2.66
C GLY A 632 -21.84 24.02 -2.01
N LEU A 633 -21.59 23.96 -0.70
CA LEU A 633 -20.78 24.97 0.02
C LEU A 633 -21.31 26.42 -0.11
N ASN A 634 -22.62 26.59 -0.21
CA ASN A 634 -23.27 27.89 -0.32
C ASN A 634 -24.00 28.27 0.99
N LYS A 635 -24.94 29.21 0.93
CA LYS A 635 -25.72 29.70 2.08
C LYS A 635 -27.22 29.71 1.77
N LEU A 636 -27.67 28.85 0.86
CA LEU A 636 -29.07 28.75 0.45
C LEU A 636 -29.91 28.31 1.64
N ALA A 637 -30.89 29.13 2.03
CA ALA A 637 -31.81 28.79 3.11
C ALA A 637 -33.09 28.11 2.59
N GLU A 638 -33.47 28.42 1.36
CA GLU A 638 -34.69 27.97 0.68
C GLU A 638 -34.38 27.73 -0.81
N LEU A 639 -35.19 26.90 -1.46
CA LEU A 639 -35.17 26.66 -2.91
C LEU A 639 -36.54 27.04 -3.51
N PRO A 640 -36.58 27.75 -4.64
CA PRO A 640 -37.83 27.94 -5.39
C PRO A 640 -38.37 26.60 -5.92
N GLU A 641 -39.68 26.47 -6.00
CA GLU A 641 -40.36 25.22 -6.35
C GLU A 641 -40.00 24.71 -7.76
N ALA A 642 -39.88 25.59 -8.76
CA ALA A 642 -39.56 25.19 -10.14
C ALA A 642 -38.09 25.44 -10.54
N VAL A 643 -37.16 25.63 -9.60
CA VAL A 643 -35.78 26.08 -9.92
C VAL A 643 -35.00 25.15 -10.85
N PHE A 644 -35.27 23.84 -10.80
CA PHE A 644 -34.62 22.82 -11.64
C PHE A 644 -35.46 22.37 -12.83
N GLN A 645 -36.59 23.04 -13.09
CA GLN A 645 -37.49 22.65 -14.17
C GLN A 645 -36.79 22.72 -15.55
N GLY A 646 -36.91 21.64 -16.32
CA GLY A 646 -36.33 21.54 -17.67
C GLY A 646 -34.91 20.97 -17.74
N LEU A 647 -34.28 20.65 -16.60
CA LEU A 647 -32.96 19.99 -16.55
C LEU A 647 -33.08 18.46 -16.72
N SER A 648 -33.74 17.99 -17.78
CA SER A 648 -34.06 16.56 -17.97
C SER A 648 -32.84 15.67 -18.20
N SER A 649 -31.69 16.23 -18.54
CA SER A 649 -30.42 15.52 -18.74
C SER A 649 -29.56 15.45 -17.48
N LEU A 650 -30.00 16.08 -16.38
CA LEU A 650 -29.21 16.19 -15.15
C LEU A 650 -29.04 14.82 -14.51
N LYS A 651 -27.79 14.44 -14.23
CA LYS A 651 -27.38 13.19 -13.59
C LYS A 651 -26.89 13.40 -12.18
N THR A 652 -26.26 14.53 -11.90
CA THR A 652 -25.69 14.83 -10.59
C THR A 652 -26.12 16.22 -10.14
N LEU A 653 -26.71 16.29 -8.95
CA LEU A 653 -27.08 17.52 -8.27
C LEU A 653 -26.50 17.51 -6.86
N ASP A 654 -25.62 18.48 -6.58
CA ASP A 654 -25.04 18.68 -5.26
C ASP A 654 -25.65 19.94 -4.61
N LEU A 655 -26.34 19.75 -3.49
CA LEU A 655 -26.93 20.78 -2.62
C LEU A 655 -26.33 20.72 -1.20
N SER A 656 -25.23 20.00 -1.01
CA SER A 656 -24.51 19.82 0.25
C SER A 656 -24.06 21.14 0.87
N MET A 657 -23.82 21.13 2.18
CA MET A 657 -23.20 22.26 2.89
C MET A 657 -23.87 23.64 2.63
N ASN A 658 -25.20 23.66 2.57
CA ASN A 658 -26.02 24.86 2.45
C ASN A 658 -26.64 25.26 3.80
N LYS A 659 -27.86 25.80 3.83
CA LYS A 659 -28.62 26.14 5.05
C LYS A 659 -30.09 25.73 4.92
N LEU A 660 -30.41 24.80 4.03
CA LEU A 660 -31.78 24.42 3.69
C LEU A 660 -32.49 23.86 4.91
N ALA A 661 -33.56 24.51 5.36
CA ALA A 661 -34.37 24.04 6.50
C ALA A 661 -35.53 23.14 6.05
N GLU A 662 -36.02 23.34 4.84
CA GLU A 662 -37.12 22.62 4.20
C GLU A 662 -36.85 22.46 2.69
N LEU A 663 -37.58 21.54 2.07
CA LEU A 663 -37.59 21.31 0.62
C LEU A 663 -39.03 21.47 0.11
N PRO A 664 -39.26 22.22 -0.99
CA PRO A 664 -40.58 22.23 -1.63
C PRO A 664 -40.98 20.85 -2.16
N GLU A 665 -42.28 20.54 -2.16
CA GLU A 665 -42.81 19.22 -2.55
C GLU A 665 -42.44 18.79 -3.96
N THR A 666 -42.30 19.73 -4.90
CA THR A 666 -42.08 19.41 -6.33
C THR A 666 -40.72 19.87 -6.84
N VAL A 667 -39.78 20.25 -5.96
CA VAL A 667 -38.50 20.87 -6.35
C VAL A 667 -37.65 20.04 -7.30
N PHE A 668 -37.74 18.71 -7.22
CA PHE A 668 -36.99 17.79 -8.08
C PHE A 668 -37.82 17.20 -9.23
N GLN A 669 -39.04 17.69 -9.44
CA GLN A 669 -39.94 17.18 -10.47
C GLN A 669 -39.34 17.39 -11.87
N GLY A 670 -39.32 16.32 -12.66
CA GLY A 670 -38.80 16.34 -14.04
C GLY A 670 -37.30 15.98 -14.17
N LEU A 671 -36.58 15.74 -13.08
CA LEU A 671 -35.19 15.27 -13.08
C LEU A 671 -35.10 13.74 -13.26
N SER A 672 -35.74 13.21 -14.30
CA SER A 672 -35.88 11.76 -14.52
C SER A 672 -34.56 11.01 -14.77
N SER A 673 -33.51 11.73 -15.17
CA SER A 673 -32.17 11.17 -15.43
C SER A 673 -31.23 11.28 -14.24
N LEU A 674 -31.69 11.84 -13.12
CA LEU A 674 -30.85 12.09 -11.95
C LEU A 674 -30.40 10.76 -11.34
N GLU A 675 -29.09 10.58 -11.20
CA GLU A 675 -28.46 9.39 -10.65
C GLU A 675 -27.91 9.65 -9.24
N THR A 676 -27.50 10.88 -8.95
CA THR A 676 -26.93 11.28 -7.66
C THR A 676 -27.53 12.59 -7.18
N LEU A 677 -28.08 12.56 -5.97
CA LEU A 677 -28.56 13.73 -5.25
C LEU A 677 -27.85 13.81 -3.90
N ASP A 678 -27.05 14.85 -3.71
CA ASP A 678 -26.37 15.11 -2.45
C ASP A 678 -27.04 16.28 -1.71
N LEU A 679 -27.67 15.97 -0.57
CA LEU A 679 -28.25 16.94 0.36
C LEU A 679 -27.55 16.88 1.74
N GLY A 680 -26.54 16.00 1.87
CA GLY A 680 -25.73 15.77 3.06
C GLY A 680 -24.31 16.29 2.91
N SER A 681 -23.41 16.06 3.86
CA SER A 681 -21.96 16.27 3.69
C SER A 681 -21.22 15.42 4.73
N ASN A 682 -19.94 15.64 4.99
CA ASN A 682 -19.26 15.17 6.20
C ASN A 682 -18.60 16.33 6.98
N TRP A 683 -18.71 17.56 6.48
CA TRP A 683 -17.94 18.71 6.95
C TRP A 683 -18.79 19.98 7.14
N GLY A 684 -20.12 19.89 7.06
CA GLY A 684 -21.02 21.04 7.21
C GLY A 684 -22.41 20.81 6.64
N SER A 685 -23.41 21.48 7.20
CA SER A 685 -24.78 20.97 7.12
C SER A 685 -25.79 21.88 6.45
N ASN A 686 -26.76 21.25 5.78
CA ASN A 686 -28.11 21.77 5.69
C ASN A 686 -28.78 21.81 7.09
N LYS A 687 -30.08 22.01 7.15
CA LYS A 687 -30.84 22.10 8.41
C LYS A 687 -32.17 21.37 8.33
N LEU A 688 -32.30 20.43 7.40
CA LEU A 688 -33.58 19.77 7.11
C LEU A 688 -34.15 19.13 8.36
N THR A 689 -35.34 19.55 8.78
CA THR A 689 -36.02 18.97 9.96
C THR A 689 -37.02 17.88 9.57
N GLU A 690 -37.55 17.97 8.35
CA GLU A 690 -38.52 17.05 7.77
C GLU A 690 -38.35 16.97 6.25
N LEU A 691 -38.95 15.93 5.67
CA LEU A 691 -39.05 15.73 4.23
C LEU A 691 -40.53 15.67 3.86
N PRO A 692 -40.99 16.38 2.81
CA PRO A 692 -42.32 16.14 2.26
C PRO A 692 -42.43 14.73 1.68
N GLU A 693 -43.62 14.12 1.75
CA GLU A 693 -43.83 12.73 1.32
C GLU A 693 -43.57 12.51 -0.18
N THR A 694 -43.81 13.53 -1.01
CA THR A 694 -43.73 13.47 -2.48
C THR A 694 -42.44 14.07 -3.06
N VAL A 695 -41.51 14.56 -2.22
CA VAL A 695 -40.34 15.35 -2.66
C VAL A 695 -39.46 14.64 -3.70
N PHE A 696 -39.38 13.31 -3.67
CA PHE A 696 -38.58 12.51 -4.59
C PHE A 696 -39.37 11.88 -5.75
N GLN A 697 -40.62 12.33 -5.97
CA GLN A 697 -41.45 11.82 -7.05
C GLN A 697 -40.82 12.11 -8.42
N GLY A 698 -40.69 11.07 -9.25
CA GLY A 698 -40.12 11.17 -10.60
C GLY A 698 -38.61 10.89 -10.69
N LEU A 699 -37.92 10.66 -9.57
CA LEU A 699 -36.49 10.33 -9.52
C LEU A 699 -36.22 8.82 -9.68
N SER A 700 -36.82 8.19 -10.70
CA SER A 700 -36.76 6.72 -10.88
C SER A 700 -35.36 6.19 -11.23
N SER A 701 -34.47 7.05 -11.72
CA SER A 701 -33.09 6.69 -12.10
C SER A 701 -32.08 6.91 -10.97
N LEU A 702 -32.52 7.43 -9.82
CA LEU A 702 -31.63 7.80 -8.72
C LEU A 702 -30.98 6.56 -8.15
N LYS A 703 -29.64 6.56 -8.09
CA LYS A 703 -28.82 5.47 -7.55
C LYS A 703 -28.27 5.82 -6.18
N THR A 704 -27.97 7.10 -5.93
CA THR A 704 -27.40 7.57 -4.67
C THR A 704 -28.18 8.76 -4.15
N LEU A 705 -28.70 8.62 -2.93
CA LEU A 705 -29.31 9.70 -2.18
C LEU A 705 -28.54 9.88 -0.87
N ASP A 706 -27.91 11.03 -0.72
CA ASP A 706 -27.20 11.41 0.49
C ASP A 706 -28.02 12.45 1.28
N LEU A 707 -28.47 12.05 2.47
CA LEU A 707 -29.21 12.89 3.43
C LEU A 707 -28.47 12.97 4.78
N GLN A 708 -27.18 12.56 4.81
CA GLN A 708 -26.39 12.46 6.04
C GLN A 708 -25.93 13.84 6.57
N ASP A 709 -25.36 13.86 7.79
CA ASP A 709 -24.58 14.96 8.39
C ASP A 709 -25.35 16.24 8.79
N TYR A 710 -25.75 16.27 10.07
CA TYR A 710 -26.36 17.41 10.78
C TYR A 710 -27.66 17.94 10.17
N ASN A 711 -28.19 17.29 9.15
CA ASN A 711 -29.62 17.33 8.94
C ASN A 711 -30.29 16.95 10.28
N ASN A 712 -31.38 17.62 10.57
CA ASN A 712 -32.06 17.53 11.84
C ASN A 712 -33.30 16.65 11.71
N LEU A 713 -33.31 15.70 10.76
CA LEU A 713 -34.44 14.83 10.48
C LEU A 713 -34.77 14.03 11.75
N ALA A 714 -35.93 14.31 12.33
CA ALA A 714 -36.41 13.60 13.51
C ALA A 714 -37.33 12.42 13.15
N LYS A 715 -37.96 12.49 11.97
CA LYS A 715 -38.91 11.52 11.45
C LYS A 715 -38.80 11.45 9.92
N LEU A 716 -39.27 10.34 9.36
CA LEU A 716 -39.41 10.13 7.91
C LEU A 716 -40.89 9.87 7.59
N PRO A 717 -41.44 10.41 6.49
CA PRO A 717 -42.74 9.98 5.98
C PRO A 717 -42.70 8.52 5.53
N GLU A 718 -43.84 7.85 5.58
CA GLU A 718 -43.94 6.40 5.36
C GLU A 718 -43.58 5.95 3.94
N LYS A 719 -43.79 6.80 2.91
CA LYS A 719 -43.60 6.42 1.50
C LYS A 719 -42.59 7.30 0.76
N VAL A 720 -41.81 8.09 1.49
CA VAL A 720 -40.92 9.12 0.90
C VAL A 720 -39.92 8.56 -0.13
N PHE A 721 -39.43 7.32 0.08
CA PHE A 721 -38.46 6.69 -0.81
C PHE A 721 -39.08 5.73 -1.83
N GLN A 722 -40.38 5.44 -1.74
CA GLN A 722 -41.06 4.48 -2.63
C GLN A 722 -40.84 4.74 -4.14
N PRO A 723 -40.75 5.99 -4.64
CA PRO A 723 -40.46 6.26 -6.05
C PRO A 723 -39.05 5.85 -6.52
N LEU A 724 -38.10 5.64 -5.62
CA LEU A 724 -36.67 5.49 -5.91
C LEU A 724 -36.29 4.04 -6.23
N THR A 725 -36.92 3.43 -7.23
CA THR A 725 -36.80 1.99 -7.52
C THR A 725 -35.39 1.53 -7.96
N SER A 726 -34.57 2.44 -8.46
CA SER A 726 -33.17 2.18 -8.86
C SER A 726 -32.14 2.51 -7.77
N LEU A 727 -32.58 2.90 -6.57
CA LEU A 727 -31.69 3.36 -5.51
C LEU A 727 -30.78 2.23 -5.04
N GLN A 728 -29.48 2.50 -4.99
CA GLN A 728 -28.44 1.56 -4.57
C GLN A 728 -27.81 1.97 -3.24
N THR A 729 -27.71 3.28 -2.98
CA THR A 729 -27.14 3.83 -1.76
C THR A 729 -28.07 4.87 -1.16
N LEU A 730 -28.48 4.64 0.08
CA LEU A 730 -29.24 5.57 0.89
C LEU A 730 -28.48 5.85 2.19
N LYS A 731 -28.11 7.11 2.39
CA LYS A 731 -27.42 7.55 3.60
C LYS A 731 -28.29 8.45 4.43
N LEU A 732 -28.61 8.00 5.62
CA LEU A 732 -29.43 8.69 6.63
C LEU A 732 -28.66 8.87 7.95
N GLY A 733 -27.35 8.56 7.95
CA GLY A 733 -26.49 8.69 9.12
C GLY A 733 -26.43 10.12 9.67
N ILE A 734 -26.05 10.26 10.95
CA ILE A 734 -25.83 11.56 11.61
C ILE A 734 -27.07 12.49 11.53
N ASN A 735 -28.25 11.92 11.78
CA ASN A 735 -29.52 12.64 11.87
C ASN A 735 -30.08 12.58 13.31
N LYS A 736 -31.37 12.89 13.50
CA LYS A 736 -32.05 12.83 14.81
C LYS A 736 -33.19 11.81 14.82
N LEU A 737 -33.17 10.82 13.93
CA LEU A 737 -34.26 9.87 13.77
C LEU A 737 -34.46 9.10 15.07
N THR A 738 -35.68 9.13 15.60
CA THR A 738 -36.03 8.40 16.84
C THR A 738 -36.73 7.07 16.57
N LYS A 739 -37.40 6.95 15.42
CA LYS A 739 -38.15 5.77 14.97
C LYS A 739 -38.14 5.70 13.44
N LEU A 740 -38.33 4.51 12.90
CA LEU A 740 -38.56 4.26 11.47
C LEU A 740 -40.03 3.88 11.24
N PRO A 741 -40.71 4.42 10.22
CA PRO A 741 -41.99 3.88 9.76
C PRO A 741 -41.82 2.46 9.20
N GLU A 742 -42.86 1.63 9.33
CA GLU A 742 -42.81 0.21 8.96
C GLU A 742 -42.53 0.00 7.46
N ALA A 743 -43.12 0.79 6.57
CA ALA A 743 -42.99 0.65 5.12
C ALA A 743 -41.99 1.62 4.47
N VAL A 744 -41.13 2.30 5.24
CA VAL A 744 -40.29 3.42 4.72
C VAL A 744 -39.33 3.03 3.60
N PHE A 745 -38.85 1.79 3.58
CA PHE A 745 -37.94 1.26 2.54
C PHE A 745 -38.64 0.34 1.53
N GLN A 746 -39.97 0.26 1.57
CA GLN A 746 -40.72 -0.61 0.68
C GLN A 746 -40.51 -0.21 -0.79
N GLY A 747 -40.15 -1.18 -1.64
CA GLY A 747 -39.91 -0.98 -3.07
C GLY A 747 -38.46 -0.73 -3.47
N LEU A 748 -37.54 -0.54 -2.51
CA LEU A 748 -36.11 -0.31 -2.75
C LEU A 748 -35.34 -1.62 -3.03
N SER A 749 -35.83 -2.44 -3.97
CA SER A 749 -35.27 -3.76 -4.27
C SER A 749 -33.83 -3.76 -4.82
N SER A 750 -33.36 -2.61 -5.32
CA SER A 750 -31.99 -2.40 -5.82
C SER A 750 -31.01 -1.92 -4.75
N LEU A 751 -31.48 -1.66 -3.52
CA LEU A 751 -30.68 -1.04 -2.47
C LEU A 751 -29.58 -2.00 -2.01
N LYS A 752 -28.34 -1.52 -2.02
CA LYS A 752 -27.13 -2.24 -1.60
C LYS A 752 -26.56 -1.72 -0.30
N THR A 753 -26.66 -0.42 -0.05
CA THR A 753 -26.11 0.23 1.13
C THR A 753 -27.17 1.08 1.80
N LEU A 754 -27.41 0.81 3.08
CA LEU A 754 -28.27 1.61 3.94
C LEU A 754 -27.50 2.01 5.21
N ASP A 755 -27.24 3.30 5.34
CA ASP A 755 -26.58 3.88 6.52
C ASP A 755 -27.62 4.60 7.40
N LEU A 756 -27.82 4.09 8.61
CA LEU A 756 -28.66 4.64 9.68
C LEU A 756 -27.84 4.99 10.94
N SER A 757 -26.52 5.05 10.82
CA SER A 757 -25.60 5.30 11.93
C SER A 757 -25.81 6.66 12.60
N MET A 758 -25.32 6.81 13.83
CA MET A 758 -25.30 8.07 14.59
C MET A 758 -26.67 8.78 14.65
N ASN A 759 -27.75 8.00 14.81
CA ASN A 759 -29.11 8.48 15.00
C ASN A 759 -29.57 8.29 16.46
N LYS A 760 -30.88 8.35 16.72
CA LYS A 760 -31.46 8.17 18.06
C LYS A 760 -32.49 7.03 18.09
N LEU A 761 -32.37 6.06 17.19
CA LEU A 761 -33.29 4.95 17.06
C LEU A 761 -33.26 4.11 18.35
N ALA A 762 -34.42 3.93 18.97
CA ALA A 762 -34.56 3.14 20.20
C ALA A 762 -35.16 1.74 19.94
N GLU A 763 -35.91 1.60 18.86
CA GLU A 763 -36.62 0.38 18.44
C GLU A 763 -36.68 0.31 16.92
N LEU A 764 -36.88 -0.89 16.39
CA LEU A 764 -37.06 -1.17 14.96
C LEU A 764 -38.42 -1.86 14.74
N PRO A 765 -39.20 -1.47 13.72
CA PRO A 765 -40.35 -2.28 13.29
C PRO A 765 -39.89 -3.63 12.75
N GLU A 766 -40.68 -4.69 12.99
CA GLU A 766 -40.32 -6.06 12.63
C GLU A 766 -40.12 -6.29 11.12
N THR A 767 -40.87 -5.58 10.28
CA THR A 767 -40.90 -5.78 8.81
C THR A 767 -40.18 -4.68 8.03
N VAL A 768 -39.46 -3.76 8.70
CA VAL A 768 -38.93 -2.53 8.09
C VAL A 768 -37.97 -2.76 6.92
N PHE A 769 -37.29 -3.90 6.88
CA PHE A 769 -36.33 -4.28 5.82
C PHE A 769 -36.88 -5.31 4.82
N GLN A 770 -38.17 -5.61 4.89
CA GLN A 770 -38.79 -6.59 4.00
C GLN A 770 -38.67 -6.16 2.53
N GLY A 771 -38.11 -7.05 1.69
CA GLY A 771 -37.94 -6.83 0.26
C GLY A 771 -36.60 -6.22 -0.17
N LEU A 772 -35.70 -5.93 0.78
CA LEU A 772 -34.34 -5.44 0.49
C LEU A 772 -33.36 -6.58 0.19
N SER A 773 -33.71 -7.49 -0.72
CA SER A 773 -32.94 -8.71 -0.97
C SER A 773 -31.54 -8.48 -1.55
N SER A 774 -31.28 -7.29 -2.11
CA SER A 774 -30.00 -6.87 -2.68
C SER A 774 -29.10 -6.15 -1.68
N LEU A 775 -29.55 -5.95 -0.43
CA LEU A 775 -28.81 -5.18 0.57
C LEU A 775 -27.54 -5.93 0.96
N GLU A 776 -26.40 -5.25 0.85
CA GLU A 776 -25.05 -5.76 1.12
C GLU A 776 -24.46 -5.16 2.41
N THR A 777 -24.86 -3.93 2.76
CA THR A 777 -24.36 -3.21 3.94
C THR A 777 -25.49 -2.51 4.67
N LEU A 778 -25.60 -2.77 5.98
CA LEU A 778 -26.56 -2.14 6.88
C LEU A 778 -25.83 -1.65 8.14
N ASP A 779 -25.90 -0.35 8.39
CA ASP A 779 -25.19 0.30 9.50
C ASP A 779 -26.16 0.96 10.49
N PHE A 780 -26.11 0.54 11.74
CA PHE A 780 -26.85 1.08 12.88
C PHE A 780 -25.96 1.61 14.00
N ARG A 781 -24.66 1.75 13.74
CA ARG A 781 -23.67 2.16 14.74
C ARG A 781 -24.10 3.42 15.47
N GLU A 782 -23.85 3.49 16.77
CA GLU A 782 -24.12 4.69 17.58
C GLU A 782 -25.59 5.14 17.56
N ASN A 783 -26.50 4.19 17.77
CA ASN A 783 -27.92 4.45 18.03
C ASN A 783 -28.28 4.20 19.51
N LYS A 784 -29.56 3.96 19.81
CA LYS A 784 -30.06 3.71 21.17
C LYS A 784 -30.83 2.40 21.27
N LEU A 785 -30.59 1.46 20.35
CA LEU A 785 -31.31 0.18 20.29
C LEU A 785 -31.07 -0.61 21.58
N ALA A 786 -32.14 -0.97 22.27
CA ALA A 786 -32.07 -1.77 23.50
C ALA A 786 -32.40 -3.25 23.24
N GLU A 787 -33.24 -3.51 22.23
CA GLU A 787 -33.75 -4.82 21.83
C GLU A 787 -33.84 -4.86 20.29
N LEU A 788 -33.83 -6.06 19.72
CA LEU A 788 -34.05 -6.32 18.30
C LEU A 788 -35.28 -7.22 18.14
N PRO A 789 -36.20 -6.93 17.20
CA PRO A 789 -37.26 -7.89 16.86
C PRO A 789 -36.68 -9.18 16.30
N GLU A 790 -37.32 -10.31 16.58
CA GLU A 790 -36.82 -11.65 16.26
C GLU A 790 -36.59 -11.86 14.75
N THR A 791 -37.41 -11.26 13.89
CA THR A 791 -37.34 -11.48 12.43
C THR A 791 -36.89 -10.25 11.63
N VAL A 792 -36.35 -9.22 12.29
CA VAL A 792 -36.08 -7.90 11.66
C VAL A 792 -35.16 -7.96 10.43
N PHE A 793 -34.22 -8.91 10.39
CA PHE A 793 -33.28 -9.09 9.27
C PHE A 793 -33.68 -10.19 8.28
N GLN A 794 -34.89 -10.76 8.43
CA GLN A 794 -35.35 -11.84 7.59
C GLN A 794 -35.43 -11.40 6.12
N GLY A 795 -34.84 -12.20 5.22
CA GLY A 795 -34.84 -11.94 3.78
C GLY A 795 -33.64 -11.14 3.25
N LEU A 796 -32.75 -10.66 4.12
CA LEU A 796 -31.51 -9.96 3.73
C LEU A 796 -30.39 -10.92 3.30
N SER A 797 -30.70 -11.81 2.36
CA SER A 797 -29.82 -12.91 1.93
C SER A 797 -28.48 -12.48 1.29
N SER A 798 -28.39 -11.24 0.80
CA SER A 798 -27.17 -10.66 0.21
C SER A 798 -26.33 -9.87 1.22
N LEU A 799 -26.77 -9.74 2.47
CA LEU A 799 -26.12 -8.89 3.46
C LEU A 799 -24.73 -9.43 3.79
N GLN A 800 -23.72 -8.57 3.67
CA GLN A 800 -22.31 -8.90 3.92
C GLN A 800 -21.79 -8.21 5.17
N THR A 801 -22.28 -7.01 5.48
CA THR A 801 -21.86 -6.22 6.64
C THR A 801 -23.07 -5.73 7.42
N LEU A 802 -23.08 -6.04 8.72
CA LEU A 802 -24.05 -5.54 9.69
C LEU A 802 -23.30 -4.92 10.88
N ASP A 803 -23.43 -3.61 11.06
CA ASP A 803 -22.87 -2.88 12.20
C ASP A 803 -23.98 -2.51 13.18
N LEU A 804 -23.93 -3.09 14.38
CA LEU A 804 -24.81 -2.81 15.52
C LEU A 804 -24.01 -2.24 16.71
N GLY A 805 -22.77 -1.82 16.48
CA GLY A 805 -21.86 -1.32 17.50
C GLY A 805 -22.38 -0.05 18.18
N LEU A 806 -21.86 0.25 19.38
CA LEU A 806 -22.20 1.49 20.12
C LEU A 806 -23.72 1.68 20.37
N ASN A 807 -24.45 0.59 20.60
CA ASN A 807 -25.88 0.62 20.94
C ASN A 807 -26.10 0.32 22.44
N LYS A 808 -27.29 -0.14 22.80
CA LYS A 808 -27.68 -0.46 24.19
C LYS A 808 -28.25 -1.87 24.32
N LEU A 809 -27.94 -2.75 23.38
CA LEU A 809 -28.49 -4.11 23.31
C LEU A 809 -28.15 -4.87 24.59
N VAL A 810 -29.16 -5.44 25.23
CA VAL A 810 -29.01 -6.21 26.49
C VAL A 810 -29.01 -7.71 26.22
N GLU A 811 -29.78 -8.14 25.23
CA GLU A 811 -29.92 -9.53 24.79
C GLU A 811 -30.08 -9.58 23.26
N LEU A 812 -29.91 -10.78 22.70
CA LEU A 812 -30.14 -11.08 21.29
C LEU A 812 -31.23 -12.16 21.20
N PRO A 813 -32.26 -12.01 20.34
CA PRO A 813 -33.18 -13.10 20.06
C PRO A 813 -32.45 -14.28 19.39
N GLU A 814 -32.88 -15.50 19.70
CA GLU A 814 -32.22 -16.74 19.24
C GLU A 814 -32.12 -16.84 17.71
N THR A 815 -33.09 -16.32 16.97
CA THR A 815 -33.17 -16.47 15.51
C THR A 815 -32.89 -15.18 14.72
N VAL A 816 -32.42 -14.11 15.38
CA VAL A 816 -32.32 -12.76 14.79
C VAL A 816 -31.44 -12.68 13.53
N PHE A 817 -30.41 -13.52 13.43
CA PHE A 817 -29.50 -13.56 12.28
C PHE A 817 -29.79 -14.71 11.30
N GLN A 818 -30.91 -15.42 11.48
CA GLN A 818 -31.26 -16.55 10.64
C GLN A 818 -31.46 -16.13 9.18
N GLY A 819 -30.78 -16.83 8.26
CA GLY A 819 -30.87 -16.58 6.82
C GLY A 819 -29.85 -15.58 6.26
N LEU A 820 -29.00 -14.99 7.09
CA LEU A 820 -27.91 -14.09 6.66
C LEU A 820 -26.66 -14.88 6.19
N SER A 821 -26.85 -15.81 5.23
CA SER A 821 -25.81 -16.75 4.81
C SER A 821 -24.60 -16.10 4.10
N SER A 822 -24.75 -14.88 3.60
CA SER A 822 -23.69 -14.09 2.96
C SER A 822 -22.94 -13.17 3.92
N LEU A 823 -23.32 -13.13 5.20
CA LEU A 823 -22.76 -12.19 6.17
C LEU A 823 -21.29 -12.52 6.43
N LYS A 824 -20.44 -11.50 6.31
CA LYS A 824 -18.98 -11.58 6.51
C LYS A 824 -18.54 -10.82 7.75
N THR A 825 -19.19 -9.70 8.06
CA THR A 825 -18.83 -8.85 9.19
C THR A 825 -20.07 -8.58 10.04
N LEU A 826 -19.96 -8.89 11.33
CA LEU A 826 -20.95 -8.57 12.34
C LEU A 826 -20.28 -7.85 13.51
N ASP A 827 -20.61 -6.58 13.70
CA ASP A 827 -20.12 -5.77 14.82
C ASP A 827 -21.23 -5.62 15.87
N LEU A 828 -21.00 -6.14 17.07
CA LEU A 828 -21.85 -6.04 18.26
C LEU A 828 -21.12 -5.33 19.41
N SER A 829 -20.01 -4.65 19.13
CA SER A 829 -19.14 -4.00 20.11
C SER A 829 -19.85 -2.86 20.86
N MET A 830 -19.35 -2.53 22.05
CA MET A 830 -19.80 -1.41 22.86
C MET A 830 -21.33 -1.43 23.14
N ASN A 831 -21.87 -2.62 23.38
CA ASN A 831 -23.27 -2.84 23.78
C ASN A 831 -23.35 -3.21 25.28
N LYS A 832 -24.44 -3.84 25.72
CA LYS A 832 -24.66 -4.25 27.11
C LYS A 832 -24.99 -5.74 27.24
N LEU A 833 -24.61 -6.55 26.25
CA LEU A 833 -24.91 -7.98 26.19
C LEU A 833 -24.30 -8.69 27.40
N ALA A 834 -25.14 -9.38 28.16
CA ALA A 834 -24.71 -10.13 29.35
C ALA A 834 -24.59 -11.64 29.07
N GLU A 835 -25.42 -12.16 28.16
CA GLU A 835 -25.51 -13.57 27.78
C GLU A 835 -25.75 -13.65 26.27
N LEU A 836 -25.45 -14.82 25.69
CA LEU A 836 -25.69 -15.13 24.27
C LEU A 836 -26.55 -16.40 24.19
N PRO A 837 -27.58 -16.45 23.33
CA PRO A 837 -28.28 -17.70 23.04
C PRO A 837 -27.34 -18.71 22.36
N GLU A 838 -27.52 -20.00 22.63
CA GLU A 838 -26.61 -21.06 22.17
C GLU A 838 -26.55 -21.18 20.63
N THR A 839 -27.63 -20.87 19.93
CA THR A 839 -27.75 -21.08 18.47
C THR A 839 -27.78 -19.79 17.65
N VAL A 840 -27.54 -18.62 18.27
CA VAL A 840 -27.78 -17.30 17.65
C VAL A 840 -26.99 -17.04 16.36
N PHE A 841 -25.83 -17.70 16.17
CA PHE A 841 -24.99 -17.59 14.97
C PHE A 841 -25.13 -18.76 13.99
N GLN A 842 -26.09 -19.65 14.22
CA GLN A 842 -26.29 -20.82 13.38
C GLN A 842 -26.63 -20.41 11.93
N GLY A 843 -25.85 -20.94 10.98
CA GLY A 843 -26.03 -20.67 9.55
C GLY A 843 -25.18 -19.53 8.97
N LEU A 844 -24.43 -18.79 9.81
CA LEU A 844 -23.51 -17.73 9.37
C LEU A 844 -22.16 -18.29 8.86
N SER A 845 -22.21 -19.27 7.95
CA SER A 845 -21.03 -20.00 7.48
C SER A 845 -19.98 -19.14 6.73
N SER A 846 -20.39 -17.98 6.23
CA SER A 846 -19.52 -17.01 5.53
C SER A 846 -18.91 -15.96 6.46
N LEU A 847 -19.22 -15.97 7.77
CA LEU A 847 -18.79 -14.94 8.70
C LEU A 847 -17.27 -14.98 8.86
N GLU A 848 -16.62 -13.84 8.64
CA GLU A 848 -15.16 -13.67 8.70
C GLU A 848 -14.75 -12.84 9.93
N THR A 849 -15.57 -11.88 10.36
CA THR A 849 -15.30 -11.01 11.53
C THR A 849 -16.52 -10.93 12.43
N LEU A 850 -16.29 -11.18 13.73
CA LEU A 850 -17.29 -11.06 14.79
C LEU A 850 -16.69 -10.29 15.97
N ASP A 851 -17.34 -9.18 16.35
CA ASP A 851 -16.85 -8.28 17.39
C ASP A 851 -17.87 -8.13 18.54
N PHE A 852 -17.45 -8.47 19.76
CA PHE A 852 -18.19 -8.28 21.02
C PHE A 852 -17.46 -7.39 22.01
N ARG A 853 -16.42 -6.66 21.58
CA ARG A 853 -15.59 -5.84 22.44
C ARG A 853 -16.44 -4.91 23.30
N GLU A 854 -16.08 -4.75 24.56
CA GLU A 854 -16.76 -3.82 25.49
C GLU A 854 -18.26 -4.12 25.68
N ASN A 855 -18.58 -5.39 25.95
CA ASN A 855 -19.89 -5.83 26.42
C ASN A 855 -19.86 -6.23 27.92
N LYS A 856 -20.83 -7.01 28.38
CA LYS A 856 -20.95 -7.46 29.77
C LYS A 856 -20.96 -8.98 29.90
N LEU A 857 -20.47 -9.71 28.89
CA LEU A 857 -20.50 -11.17 28.84
C LEU A 857 -19.74 -11.75 30.03
N ALA A 858 -20.41 -12.54 30.84
CA ALA A 858 -19.82 -13.22 32.00
C ALA A 858 -19.44 -14.67 31.71
N GLU A 859 -20.20 -15.32 30.83
CA GLU A 859 -20.07 -16.71 30.42
C GLU A 859 -20.36 -16.81 28.91
N LEU A 860 -19.89 -17.90 28.29
CA LEU A 860 -20.17 -18.23 26.89
C LEU A 860 -20.84 -19.61 26.84
N PRO A 861 -21.91 -19.81 26.05
CA PRO A 861 -22.43 -21.15 25.80
C PRO A 861 -21.41 -22.03 25.10
N GLU A 862 -21.42 -23.33 25.39
CA GLU A 862 -20.42 -24.28 24.91
C GLU A 862 -20.35 -24.37 23.38
N THR A 863 -21.48 -24.21 22.68
CA THR A 863 -21.55 -24.39 21.21
C THR A 863 -21.84 -23.11 20.43
N VAL A 864 -21.77 -21.93 21.07
CA VAL A 864 -22.24 -20.65 20.49
C VAL A 864 -21.57 -20.28 19.15
N PHE A 865 -20.32 -20.67 18.93
CA PHE A 865 -19.58 -20.39 17.68
C PHE A 865 -19.56 -21.57 16.70
N GLN A 866 -20.32 -22.63 16.98
CA GLN A 866 -20.33 -23.82 16.14
C GLN A 866 -20.84 -23.50 14.73
N GLY A 867 -20.08 -23.92 13.71
CA GLY A 867 -20.43 -23.72 12.29
C GLY A 867 -19.84 -22.46 11.65
N LEU A 868 -19.17 -21.59 12.41
CA LEU A 868 -18.49 -20.39 11.91
C LEU A 868 -17.12 -20.72 11.27
N SER A 869 -17.12 -21.65 10.31
CA SER A 869 -15.89 -22.22 9.72
C SER A 869 -15.00 -21.21 8.95
N SER A 870 -15.58 -20.09 8.52
CA SER A 870 -14.86 -19.02 7.80
C SER A 870 -14.33 -17.91 8.72
N LEU A 871 -14.63 -17.98 10.03
CA LEU A 871 -14.31 -16.90 10.97
C LEU A 871 -12.79 -16.72 11.08
N GLN A 872 -12.33 -15.50 10.87
CA GLN A 872 -10.91 -15.11 10.91
C GLN A 872 -10.60 -14.23 12.12
N THR A 873 -11.55 -13.40 12.55
CA THR A 873 -11.38 -12.48 13.68
C THR A 873 -12.54 -12.62 14.66
N LEU A 874 -12.18 -12.86 15.93
CA LEU A 874 -13.11 -12.84 17.05
C LEU A 874 -12.57 -11.93 18.15
N ASP A 875 -13.25 -10.82 18.42
CA ASP A 875 -12.93 -9.91 19.53
C ASP A 875 -13.93 -10.09 20.68
N LEU A 876 -13.45 -10.58 21.82
CA LEU A 876 -14.17 -10.74 23.09
C LEU A 876 -13.57 -9.85 24.18
N GLY A 877 -12.73 -8.88 23.82
CA GLY A 877 -12.02 -8.00 24.73
C GLY A 877 -12.96 -7.12 25.55
N LEU A 878 -12.49 -6.61 26.69
CA LEU A 878 -13.24 -5.68 27.55
C LEU A 878 -14.61 -6.23 28.02
N ASN A 879 -14.70 -7.55 28.26
CA ASN A 879 -15.90 -8.20 28.80
C ASN A 879 -15.73 -8.57 30.29
N LYS A 880 -16.53 -9.50 30.80
CA LYS A 880 -16.51 -9.96 32.20
C LYS A 880 -16.29 -11.46 32.33
N LEU A 881 -15.77 -12.11 31.30
CA LEU A 881 -15.61 -13.56 31.23
C LEU A 881 -14.77 -14.06 32.40
N VAL A 882 -15.30 -15.02 33.15
CA VAL A 882 -14.62 -15.61 34.33
C VAL A 882 -13.96 -16.94 33.98
N GLU A 883 -14.59 -17.70 33.08
CA GLU A 883 -14.12 -18.99 32.59
C GLU A 883 -14.47 -19.14 31.10
N LEU A 884 -13.85 -20.13 30.46
CA LEU A 884 -14.12 -20.52 29.08
C LEU A 884 -14.57 -22.00 29.06
N PRO A 885 -15.66 -22.36 28.36
CA PRO A 885 -15.99 -23.77 28.14
C PRO A 885 -14.89 -24.48 27.34
N GLU A 886 -14.70 -25.76 27.59
CA GLU A 886 -13.61 -26.56 27.00
C GLU A 886 -13.67 -26.61 25.47
N THR A 887 -14.87 -26.59 24.88
CA THR A 887 -15.06 -26.77 23.43
C THR A 887 -15.56 -25.51 22.69
N VAL A 888 -15.57 -24.34 23.35
CA VAL A 888 -16.22 -23.12 22.83
C VAL A 888 -15.69 -22.65 21.47
N PHE A 889 -14.40 -22.87 21.18
CA PHE A 889 -13.78 -22.49 19.91
C PHE A 889 -13.66 -23.65 18.91
N GLN A 890 -14.25 -24.80 19.20
CA GLN A 890 -14.16 -25.97 18.36
C GLN A 890 -14.78 -25.70 16.97
N GLY A 891 -14.02 -26.00 15.91
CA GLY A 891 -14.46 -25.82 14.53
C GLY A 891 -14.08 -24.49 13.88
N LEU A 892 -13.50 -23.54 14.63
CA LEU A 892 -13.00 -22.26 14.13
C LEU A 892 -11.62 -22.38 13.43
N SER A 893 -11.52 -23.31 12.47
CA SER A 893 -10.24 -23.67 11.83
C SER A 893 -9.57 -22.55 11.02
N SER A 894 -10.33 -21.52 10.62
CA SER A 894 -9.85 -20.36 9.88
C SER A 894 -9.47 -19.17 10.77
N LEU A 895 -9.65 -19.28 12.09
CA LEU A 895 -9.46 -18.17 13.02
C LEU A 895 -7.98 -17.76 13.06
N LYS A 896 -7.73 -16.47 12.86
CA LYS A 896 -6.40 -15.85 12.86
C LYS A 896 -6.18 -14.95 14.06
N THR A 897 -7.23 -14.27 14.52
CA THR A 897 -7.15 -13.33 15.63
C THR A 897 -8.22 -13.66 16.67
N LEU A 898 -7.77 -13.85 17.90
CA LEU A 898 -8.63 -14.03 19.07
C LEU A 898 -8.19 -13.05 20.17
N ASP A 899 -9.03 -12.06 20.46
CA ASP A 899 -8.82 -11.11 21.56
C ASP A 899 -9.71 -11.51 22.76
N LEU A 900 -9.07 -11.87 23.88
CA LEU A 900 -9.69 -12.18 25.17
C LEU A 900 -9.20 -11.20 26.26
N SER A 901 -8.61 -10.08 25.87
CA SER A 901 -8.01 -9.10 26.77
C SER A 901 -9.05 -8.41 27.67
N MET A 902 -8.59 -7.88 28.80
CA MET A 902 -9.39 -7.10 29.75
C MET A 902 -10.66 -7.82 30.22
N ASN A 903 -10.54 -9.14 30.47
CA ASN A 903 -11.57 -9.99 31.05
C ASN A 903 -11.24 -10.34 32.52
N LYS A 904 -11.88 -11.37 33.09
CA LYS A 904 -11.68 -11.83 34.47
C LYS A 904 -11.22 -13.28 34.56
N LEU A 905 -10.66 -13.83 33.48
CA LEU A 905 -10.26 -15.23 33.38
C LEU A 905 -9.22 -15.55 34.45
N ALA A 906 -9.51 -16.54 35.29
CA ALA A 906 -8.62 -16.98 36.36
C ALA A 906 -7.83 -18.24 35.96
N GLU A 907 -8.44 -19.10 35.16
CA GLU A 907 -7.92 -20.39 34.71
C GLU A 907 -8.30 -20.60 33.23
N LEU A 908 -7.59 -21.51 32.55
CA LEU A 908 -7.88 -21.91 31.17
C LEU A 908 -8.04 -23.43 31.12
N PRO A 909 -9.05 -23.98 30.41
CA PRO A 909 -9.12 -25.41 30.16
C PRO A 909 -7.94 -25.87 29.29
N GLU A 910 -7.48 -27.10 29.50
CA GLU A 910 -6.28 -27.65 28.84
C GLU A 910 -6.41 -27.73 27.31
N THR A 911 -7.62 -27.95 26.79
CA THR A 911 -7.87 -28.22 25.36
C THR A 911 -8.63 -27.09 24.64
N VAL A 912 -8.85 -25.95 25.29
CA VAL A 912 -9.75 -24.88 24.79
C VAL A 912 -9.37 -24.31 23.42
N PHE A 913 -8.08 -24.33 23.05
CA PHE A 913 -7.59 -23.84 21.74
C PHE A 913 -7.33 -24.97 20.73
N GLN A 914 -7.75 -26.19 21.04
CA GLN A 914 -7.52 -27.33 20.15
C GLN A 914 -8.25 -27.14 18.82
N GLY A 915 -7.50 -27.26 17.72
CA GLY A 915 -8.01 -27.11 16.35
C GLY A 915 -7.87 -25.71 15.73
N LEU A 916 -7.42 -24.71 16.50
CA LEU A 916 -7.15 -23.34 16.01
C LEU A 916 -5.80 -23.24 15.28
N SER A 917 -5.56 -24.11 14.31
CA SER A 917 -4.25 -24.25 13.63
C SER A 917 -3.83 -23.02 12.80
N SER A 918 -4.79 -22.17 12.42
CA SER A 918 -4.55 -20.93 11.67
C SER A 918 -4.35 -19.69 12.56
N LEU A 919 -4.42 -19.84 13.89
CA LEU A 919 -4.37 -18.70 14.81
C LEU A 919 -3.00 -18.03 14.76
N GLU A 920 -2.98 -16.72 14.52
CA GLU A 920 -1.78 -15.88 14.39
C GLU A 920 -1.62 -14.95 15.59
N THR A 921 -2.72 -14.45 16.15
CA THR A 921 -2.72 -13.52 17.30
C THR A 921 -3.67 -13.98 18.37
N LEU A 922 -3.15 -14.07 19.60
CA LEU A 922 -3.90 -14.44 20.80
C LEU A 922 -3.55 -13.47 21.94
N ASP A 923 -4.57 -12.79 22.47
CA ASP A 923 -4.41 -11.76 23.50
C ASP A 923 -5.19 -12.11 24.77
N PHE A 924 -4.49 -12.22 25.90
CA PHE A 924 -5.01 -12.43 27.25
C PHE A 924 -4.67 -11.28 28.19
N ARG A 925 -4.18 -10.15 27.67
CA ARG A 925 -3.71 -9.03 28.47
C ARG A 925 -4.76 -8.60 29.50
N GLU A 926 -4.32 -8.27 30.72
CA GLU A 926 -5.20 -7.73 31.77
C GLU A 926 -6.34 -8.69 32.17
N ASN A 927 -5.99 -9.97 32.37
CA ASN A 927 -6.85 -10.98 33.00
C ASN A 927 -6.40 -11.29 34.44
N LYS A 928 -6.86 -12.41 35.02
CA LYS A 928 -6.53 -12.84 36.38
C LYS A 928 -5.79 -14.17 36.43
N LEU A 929 -5.19 -14.60 35.31
CA LEU A 929 -4.51 -15.90 35.19
C LEU A 929 -3.38 -16.01 36.21
N ALA A 930 -3.46 -17.02 37.09
CA ALA A 930 -2.44 -17.29 38.11
C ALA A 930 -1.47 -18.39 37.68
N GLU A 931 -1.97 -19.35 36.91
CA GLU A 931 -1.27 -20.52 36.40
C GLU A 931 -1.72 -20.78 34.96
N LEU A 932 -0.94 -21.56 34.21
CA LEU A 932 -1.25 -22.01 32.85
C LEU A 932 -1.19 -23.53 32.80
N PRO A 933 -2.14 -24.23 32.16
CA PRO A 933 -2.01 -25.66 31.91
C PRO A 933 -0.81 -25.96 31.01
N GLU A 934 -0.18 -27.11 31.22
CA GLU A 934 1.07 -27.49 30.56
C GLU A 934 0.94 -27.57 29.02
N THR A 935 -0.23 -27.95 28.50
CA THR A 935 -0.44 -28.17 27.06
C THR A 935 -1.42 -27.19 26.40
N VAL A 936 -1.83 -26.12 27.10
CA VAL A 936 -2.93 -25.23 26.66
C VAL A 936 -2.74 -24.63 25.26
N PHE A 937 -1.50 -24.32 24.86
CA PHE A 937 -1.19 -23.75 23.54
C PHE A 937 -0.76 -24.79 22.50
N GLN A 938 -0.86 -26.07 22.82
CA GLN A 938 -0.45 -27.14 21.92
C GLN A 938 -1.28 -27.13 20.63
N GLY A 939 -0.59 -27.17 19.48
CA GLY A 939 -1.22 -27.17 18.16
C GLY A 939 -1.39 -25.78 17.51
N LEU A 940 -1.11 -24.70 18.24
CA LEU A 940 -1.11 -23.31 17.71
C LEU A 940 0.15 -23.01 16.88
N SER A 941 0.42 -23.83 15.87
CA SER A 941 1.67 -23.78 15.09
C SER A 941 1.87 -22.52 14.25
N SER A 942 0.78 -21.81 13.93
CA SER A 942 0.79 -20.55 13.17
C SER A 942 0.90 -19.30 14.06
N LEU A 943 0.86 -19.45 15.39
CA LEU A 943 0.79 -18.33 16.31
C LEU A 943 2.04 -17.46 16.21
N GLN A 944 1.85 -16.16 16.00
CA GLN A 944 2.90 -15.16 15.83
C GLN A 944 2.96 -14.21 17.02
N THR A 945 1.81 -13.88 17.63
CA THR A 945 1.73 -12.98 18.78
C THR A 945 0.94 -13.63 19.90
N LEU A 946 1.54 -13.69 21.07
CA LEU A 946 0.91 -14.10 22.32
C LEU A 946 1.14 -13.02 23.38
N ASP A 947 0.05 -12.40 23.83
CA ASP A 947 0.08 -11.44 24.93
C ASP A 947 -0.54 -12.04 26.19
N LEU A 948 0.26 -12.22 27.23
CA LEU A 948 -0.10 -12.68 28.57
C LEU A 948 0.19 -11.60 29.62
N GLY A 949 0.43 -10.37 29.20
CA GLY A 949 0.81 -9.27 30.07
C GLY A 949 -0.30 -8.88 31.06
N LEU A 950 0.07 -8.16 32.14
CA LEU A 950 -0.89 -7.67 33.14
C LEU A 950 -1.77 -8.79 33.77
N ASN A 951 -1.24 -10.00 33.93
CA ASN A 951 -1.90 -11.12 34.60
C ASN A 951 -1.35 -11.32 36.03
N LYS A 952 -1.59 -12.48 36.63
CA LYS A 952 -1.14 -12.84 37.99
C LYS A 952 -0.20 -14.05 38.00
N LEU A 953 0.41 -14.38 36.87
CA LEU A 953 1.22 -15.59 36.70
C LEU A 953 2.37 -15.61 37.70
N VAL A 954 2.46 -16.67 38.50
CA VAL A 954 3.51 -16.85 39.52
C VAL A 954 4.65 -17.73 39.02
N GLU A 955 4.31 -18.74 38.23
CA GLU A 955 5.23 -19.67 37.58
C GLU A 955 4.74 -20.01 36.18
N LEU A 956 5.62 -20.61 35.38
CA LEU A 956 5.31 -21.12 34.05
C LEU A 956 5.65 -22.61 34.00
N PRO A 957 4.78 -23.48 33.44
CA PRO A 957 5.16 -24.86 33.17
C PRO A 957 6.31 -24.94 32.17
N GLU A 958 7.19 -25.94 32.31
CA GLU A 958 8.39 -26.06 31.50
C GLU A 958 8.11 -26.24 30.00
N THR A 959 6.96 -26.80 29.62
CA THR A 959 6.63 -27.11 28.22
C THR A 959 5.47 -26.27 27.65
N VAL A 960 4.99 -25.25 28.38
CA VAL A 960 3.78 -24.49 28.03
C VAL A 960 3.80 -23.84 26.63
N PHE A 961 4.98 -23.44 26.15
CA PHE A 961 5.15 -22.82 24.83
C PHE A 961 5.66 -23.81 23.76
N GLN A 962 5.71 -25.10 24.07
CA GLN A 962 6.21 -26.11 23.15
C GLN A 962 5.31 -26.20 21.90
N GLY A 963 5.94 -26.15 20.73
CA GLY A 963 5.24 -26.24 19.44
C GLY A 963 4.87 -24.89 18.82
N LEU A 964 5.07 -23.77 19.54
CA LEU A 964 4.84 -22.40 19.04
C LEU A 964 6.00 -21.89 18.15
N SER A 965 6.35 -22.68 17.13
CA SER A 965 7.55 -22.43 16.29
C SER A 965 7.50 -21.14 15.46
N SER A 966 6.29 -20.61 15.20
CA SER A 966 6.06 -19.38 14.45
C SER A 966 6.02 -18.12 15.35
N LEU A 967 6.08 -18.27 16.67
CA LEU A 967 5.88 -17.18 17.62
C LEU A 967 6.98 -16.13 17.47
N GLN A 968 6.58 -14.88 17.24
CA GLN A 968 7.45 -13.73 17.03
C GLN A 968 7.41 -12.77 18.21
N THR A 969 6.26 -12.61 18.85
CA THR A 969 6.09 -11.70 19.98
C THR A 969 5.46 -12.46 21.15
N LEU A 970 6.16 -12.46 22.27
CA LEU A 970 5.67 -12.99 23.54
C LEU A 970 5.73 -11.87 24.60
N VAL A 971 4.58 -11.51 25.14
CA VAL A 971 4.47 -10.51 26.21
C VAL A 971 4.07 -11.19 27.51
N LEU A 972 4.95 -11.13 28.50
CA LEU A 972 4.75 -11.66 29.86
C LEU A 972 4.93 -10.56 30.92
N GLY A 973 5.06 -9.30 30.49
CA GLY A 973 5.29 -8.17 31.38
C GLY A 973 4.16 -7.95 32.39
N LEU A 974 4.47 -7.33 33.53
CA LEU A 974 3.52 -7.00 34.60
C LEU A 974 2.79 -8.24 35.17
N ASN A 975 3.52 -9.34 35.35
CA ASN A 975 3.09 -10.56 36.06
C ASN A 975 3.79 -10.67 37.44
N LYS A 976 3.75 -11.86 38.06
CA LYS A 976 4.36 -12.14 39.37
C LYS A 976 5.46 -13.21 39.32
N LEU A 977 6.02 -13.47 38.14
CA LEU A 977 7.01 -14.53 37.91
C LEU A 977 8.24 -14.28 38.78
N ALA A 978 8.58 -15.24 39.63
CA ALA A 978 9.76 -15.18 40.51
C ALA A 978 10.99 -15.87 39.90
N GLU A 979 10.76 -16.90 39.10
CA GLU A 979 11.76 -17.65 38.37
C GLU A 979 11.19 -18.11 37.01
N LEU A 980 12.07 -18.54 36.10
CA LEU A 980 11.72 -19.09 34.80
C LEU A 980 12.34 -20.48 34.67
N PRO A 981 11.58 -21.52 34.27
CA PRO A 981 12.15 -22.84 34.03
C PRO A 981 13.24 -22.81 32.96
N GLU A 982 14.22 -23.71 33.08
CA GLU A 982 15.39 -23.72 32.19
C GLU A 982 14.99 -23.95 30.72
N ALA A 983 14.03 -24.82 30.41
CA ALA A 983 13.66 -25.11 29.03
C ALA A 983 12.41 -24.38 28.50
N VAL A 984 11.81 -23.43 29.25
CA VAL A 984 10.47 -22.89 28.94
C VAL A 984 10.33 -22.22 27.57
N PHE A 985 11.42 -21.61 27.06
CA PHE A 985 11.44 -20.96 25.75
C PHE A 985 12.07 -21.83 24.65
N GLN A 986 12.34 -23.10 24.94
CA GLN A 986 12.94 -24.00 23.97
C GLN A 986 11.96 -24.27 22.82
N GLY A 987 12.45 -24.12 21.58
CA GLY A 987 11.64 -24.34 20.37
C GLY A 987 10.95 -23.10 19.81
N LEU A 988 11.03 -21.94 20.49
CA LEU A 988 10.56 -20.64 19.99
C LEU A 988 11.52 -20.03 18.95
N SER A 989 11.74 -20.73 17.84
CA SER A 989 12.76 -20.39 16.84
C SER A 989 12.54 -19.05 16.12
N SER A 990 11.32 -18.51 16.13
CA SER A 990 10.94 -17.29 15.41
C SER A 990 10.85 -16.04 16.31
N LEU A 991 11.17 -16.15 17.59
CA LEU A 991 10.85 -15.14 18.62
C LEU A 991 11.66 -13.85 18.49
N LYS A 992 11.05 -12.76 18.05
CA LYS A 992 11.68 -11.44 17.84
C LYS A 992 11.50 -10.48 19.00
N THR A 993 10.48 -10.67 19.83
CA THR A 993 10.15 -9.77 20.93
C THR A 993 9.75 -10.59 22.13
N LEU A 994 10.44 -10.37 23.24
CA LEU A 994 10.11 -10.96 24.54
C LEU A 994 10.05 -9.83 25.56
N ASP A 995 8.89 -9.62 26.15
CA ASP A 995 8.70 -8.69 27.26
C ASP A 995 8.52 -9.45 28.58
N LEU A 996 9.47 -9.28 29.50
CA LEU A 996 9.45 -9.82 30.86
C LEU A 996 9.37 -8.71 31.91
N GLY A 997 9.17 -7.46 31.49
CA GLY A 997 9.26 -6.28 32.35
C GLY A 997 8.31 -6.34 33.55
N SER A 998 8.70 -5.74 34.67
CA SER A 998 7.85 -5.63 35.87
C SER A 998 7.33 -6.97 36.42
N ASN A 999 8.17 -8.01 36.39
CA ASN A 999 7.99 -9.27 37.13
C ASN A 999 8.79 -9.26 38.45
N LYS A 1000 8.86 -10.41 39.14
CA LYS A 1000 9.66 -10.62 40.37
C LYS A 1000 10.94 -11.46 40.13
N LEU A 1001 11.37 -11.55 38.88
CA LEU A 1001 12.54 -12.33 38.49
C LEU A 1001 13.76 -11.80 39.22
N THR A 1002 14.62 -12.70 39.69
CA THR A 1002 15.92 -12.37 40.31
C THR A 1002 17.11 -12.70 39.40
N ASP A 1003 16.92 -13.65 38.48
CA ASP A 1003 17.88 -14.08 37.47
C ASP A 1003 17.15 -14.58 36.21
N LEU A 1004 17.87 -14.73 35.10
CA LEU A 1004 17.38 -15.27 33.84
C LEU A 1004 18.17 -16.53 33.43
N PRO A 1005 17.52 -17.65 33.07
CA PRO A 1005 18.24 -18.86 32.66
C PRO A 1005 18.99 -18.63 31.34
N GLU A 1006 20.14 -19.31 31.18
CA GLU A 1006 21.03 -19.14 30.03
C GLU A 1006 20.33 -19.43 28.68
N THR A 1007 19.35 -20.32 28.71
CA THR A 1007 18.50 -20.69 27.58
C THR A 1007 17.69 -19.53 27.01
N VAL A 1008 17.30 -18.53 27.79
CA VAL A 1008 16.63 -17.30 27.30
C VAL A 1008 17.53 -16.57 26.31
N PHE A 1009 18.82 -16.45 26.65
CA PHE A 1009 19.81 -15.82 25.79
C PHE A 1009 20.07 -16.64 24.53
N GLN A 1010 20.08 -17.97 24.65
CA GLN A 1010 20.21 -18.87 23.51
C GLN A 1010 19.02 -18.73 22.56
N THR A 1011 17.79 -18.75 23.06
CA THR A 1011 16.57 -18.59 22.25
C THR A 1011 16.54 -17.23 21.54
N MET A 1012 16.84 -16.13 22.24
CA MET A 1012 16.87 -14.78 21.66
C MET A 1012 18.00 -14.58 20.63
N LYS A 1013 19.10 -15.32 20.77
CA LYS A 1013 20.20 -15.34 19.79
C LYS A 1013 19.87 -16.19 18.57
N LEU A 1014 19.19 -17.32 18.76
CA LEU A 1014 18.73 -18.23 17.70
C LEU A 1014 17.67 -17.59 16.81
N SER A 1015 16.82 -16.74 17.37
CA SER A 1015 15.78 -16.01 16.62
C SER A 1015 16.29 -14.77 15.87
N GLY A 1016 17.60 -14.45 15.95
CA GLY A 1016 18.22 -13.36 15.20
C GLY A 1016 17.94 -11.95 15.73
N ASN A 1017 17.45 -11.83 16.96
CA ASN A 1017 17.12 -10.55 17.57
C ASN A 1017 18.36 -9.75 17.98
N LYS A 1018 18.68 -8.67 17.25
CA LYS A 1018 19.84 -7.80 17.52
C LYS A 1018 19.69 -6.91 18.77
N LEU A 1019 18.50 -6.84 19.35
CA LEU A 1019 18.20 -6.03 20.55
C LEU A 1019 18.31 -6.83 21.86
N ALA A 1020 18.53 -8.15 21.80
CA ALA A 1020 18.63 -9.01 22.98
C ALA A 1020 19.79 -8.62 23.92
N GLU A 1021 20.88 -8.04 23.40
CA GLU A 1021 21.98 -7.51 24.23
C GLU A 1021 21.62 -6.20 24.98
N GLN A 1022 20.58 -5.46 24.57
CA GLN A 1022 20.16 -4.21 25.25
C GLN A 1022 18.96 -4.41 26.18
N VAL A 1023 18.02 -5.31 25.85
CA VAL A 1023 16.83 -5.59 26.68
C VAL A 1023 17.21 -6.31 27.97
N VAL A 1024 18.18 -7.22 27.92
CA VAL A 1024 18.66 -7.89 29.15
C VAL A 1024 19.49 -6.95 30.02
N HIS A 1025 20.20 -5.99 29.44
CA HIS A 1025 20.94 -4.99 30.21
C HIS A 1025 20.00 -4.08 31.02
N CYS A 1026 18.76 -3.86 30.56
CA CYS A 1026 17.72 -3.19 31.35
C CYS A 1026 17.15 -4.09 32.46
N VAL A 1027 16.99 -5.40 32.24
CA VAL A 1027 16.57 -6.34 33.31
C VAL A 1027 17.65 -6.42 34.40
N GLU A 1028 18.93 -6.51 34.04
CA GLU A 1028 20.06 -6.41 34.97
C GLU A 1028 20.17 -5.03 35.66
N ALA A 1029 19.86 -3.93 34.96
CA ALA A 1029 19.84 -2.58 35.54
C ALA A 1029 18.67 -2.37 36.52
N THR A 1030 17.55 -3.08 36.33
CA THR A 1030 16.39 -3.05 37.24
C THR A 1030 16.60 -3.99 38.44
N LEU A 1031 17.25 -5.14 38.22
CA LEU A 1031 17.70 -6.08 39.24
C LEU A 1031 18.78 -5.49 40.16
N SER A 1032 19.72 -4.71 39.63
CA SER A 1032 20.75 -4.02 40.41
C SER A 1032 20.25 -2.78 41.14
N CYS A 1033 19.15 -2.16 40.69
CA CYS A 1033 18.51 -1.03 41.38
C CYS A 1033 17.70 -1.39 42.63
N GLN A 1034 17.48 -2.68 42.94
CA GLN A 1034 16.82 -3.09 44.19
C GLN A 1034 17.77 -3.14 45.40
N ASN A 1035 19.09 -3.01 45.19
CA ASN A 1035 20.10 -3.16 46.26
C ASN A 1035 21.06 -1.96 46.44
N CYS A 1036 20.79 -0.81 45.83
CA CYS A 1036 21.54 0.41 46.13
C CYS A 1036 20.66 1.42 46.86
N SER A 1037 21.02 1.70 48.12
CA SER A 1037 20.63 2.91 48.83
C SER A 1037 21.04 4.13 47.98
N CYS A 1038 20.05 4.79 47.37
CA CYS A 1038 20.24 6.08 46.73
C CYS A 1038 20.57 7.13 47.79
N GLU A 1039 21.86 7.40 48.02
CA GLU A 1039 22.29 8.75 48.35
C GLU A 1039 22.41 9.56 47.05
N ALA A 1040 21.91 10.78 47.14
CA ALA A 1040 21.62 11.68 46.03
C ALA A 1040 22.86 12.18 45.27
N SER A 1041 22.72 12.31 43.94
CA SER A 1041 23.16 13.47 43.16
C SER A 1041 22.61 13.42 41.74
#